data_AF-A0AAN6QZ38-F1
#
_entry.id   AF-A0AAN6QZ38-F1
#
_cell.length_a   1.000
_cell.length_b   1.000
_cell.length_c   1.000
_cell.angle_alpha   90.00
_cell.angle_beta   90.00
_cell.angle_gamma   90.00
#
_symmetry.space_group_name_H-M   'P 1'
#
loop_
_entity.id
_entity.type
_entity.pdbx_description
1 polymer ?
#
loop_
_entity_poly.entity_id
_entity_poly.type
_entity_poly.pdbx_seq_one_letter_code
_entity_poly.pdbx_strand_id
1 'polypeptide(L)'
;MIREVQEDIASQMRDPQDAYNAVVQLNMGEGKSSLIVPIVAAKLANGSQLLRVLVAKPQAKQMAQMLISKLGGLLDRRVFYMPFSRAIKTFNPNDVQAMLNDCMATGGVLLVQPEHILSFQLIAWEKSILGDGGLPLLRIQDFFDGTSRDIVDESDENFSVKFELIYTIGTQLPVDISPERWLRVHEVLKLVRKYSQAASHTGILPGSLELTHCLPGRFPRTRTLTTDAQDRLFGAVALHICNTGLSGFPIARQTQAVRKAVCTYITKLELTPQEIQSVEGTEDRPGVFWSESTKSPLLLLRGLFAAGVLAFAFGQKRWRVNYGLDSSRKPNTKLAVPYRAKDMPSPRSEFSHPDVIITLTTLSYYYGGLEEDDLATAFDHLARSDQADTAYQTWVRDAHDMPAAFAQLDRINLKDRHQFATELLPRLRFEMKEFPHKLSASGWDIGKMKAFPTTGFSGTNDSRTALPLHVHQLDLPNQRHTNALVLDYLLRDGNDVQIVPALASLGANVSTSDAERLLDMILELSNVEVAKRWLVLSDASIQAVVFLDQVDELSVINRKGRVEVLQTSAFATQLDVCLVFLDESHTRGTDLRLPETYRAAVTLGANLTKDRLTQACMRMRKLGKGQTVVFCVPAEIKAKILLCTTKPTRSRIEICDILHWTITSETWTDMRRSMPLWAAQGVRFDRQDRLWKQAQNQGRTILSPQQAAAFLEDEAQSLENRYRPSTGLTTSLFAWAEGDVERIEQRCREFESLSFNSTTLQEEQERELSPEIEQERQVQRLASAQAQLHHVHPDLMHFVATGVLRLGSQAWQPAFATLSDTTAGSMIDLAEMSEGSKHDLLVTMDFARTVKSSGHSPHADSYQRPVQRILTAVCDGAVISMLVISPFEADKLYSRIQTSKKVSMHLYNPRCNSGFRSLDRLDFFTILHQTPATLHPRLIAQLNLFSGQLYITNYEDFKYLCAYLGLATETAPEGWEIAADGFILRDDQGRVGGAASRLTKSPVRFLQTLMAIRRDGEGFSKTHMGALLEGKLLQAVDFEE
;
A
#
# COMPACT_ATOMS: atom_id res chain seq x y z
N MET A 1 35.08 27.63 30.28
CA MET A 1 35.44 26.77 31.43
C MET A 1 34.83 25.40 31.17
N ILE A 2 35.65 24.35 31.11
CA ILE A 2 35.20 22.95 30.93
C ILE A 2 34.89 22.40 32.32
N ARG A 3 33.74 21.75 32.50
CA ARG A 3 33.34 21.13 33.78
C ARG A 3 34.05 19.78 33.91
N GLU A 4 34.37 19.38 35.14
CA GLU A 4 35.03 18.10 35.45
C GLU A 4 34.33 16.90 34.80
N VAL A 5 33.00 16.83 34.95
CA VAL A 5 32.15 15.81 34.30
C VAL A 5 32.31 15.74 32.78
N GLN A 6 32.49 16.89 32.11
CA GLN A 6 32.66 16.93 30.65
C GLN A 6 34.03 16.37 30.24
N GLU A 7 35.07 16.62 31.05
CA GLU A 7 36.41 16.07 30.81
C GLU A 7 36.48 14.58 31.12
N ASP A 8 35.86 14.11 32.21
CA ASP A 8 35.80 12.68 32.55
C ASP A 8 35.21 11.87 31.40
N ILE A 9 34.10 12.38 30.86
CA ILE A 9 33.38 11.77 29.75
C ILE A 9 34.21 11.85 28.45
N ALA A 10 34.79 13.02 28.14
CA ALA A 10 35.67 13.17 26.99
C ALA A 10 36.87 12.22 27.06
N SER A 11 37.42 12.00 28.26
CA SER A 11 38.53 11.09 28.50
C SER A 11 38.16 9.64 28.13
N GLN A 12 37.01 9.16 28.59
CA GLN A 12 36.54 7.81 28.25
C GLN A 12 36.20 7.64 26.78
N MET A 13 35.70 8.69 26.12
CA MET A 13 35.47 8.64 24.68
C MET A 13 36.75 8.57 23.87
N ARG A 14 37.80 9.30 24.30
CA ARG A 14 39.11 9.26 23.65
C ARG A 14 39.69 7.86 23.74
N ASP A 15 39.74 7.34 24.97
CA ASP A 15 40.39 6.08 25.33
C ASP A 15 39.41 5.14 26.05
N PRO A 16 38.50 4.47 25.31
CA PRO A 16 37.53 3.55 25.90
C PRO A 16 38.21 2.31 26.49
N GLN A 17 37.70 1.83 27.63
CA GLN A 17 38.20 0.61 28.27
C GLN A 17 37.98 -0.59 27.33
N ASP A 18 39.01 -1.44 27.23
CA ASP A 18 39.04 -2.66 26.41
C ASP A 18 38.80 -2.47 24.89
N ALA A 19 38.90 -1.23 24.39
CA ALA A 19 38.76 -0.87 22.97
C ALA A 19 37.44 -1.31 22.29
N TYR A 20 36.37 -1.54 23.07
CA TYR A 20 35.03 -1.85 22.53
C TYR A 20 34.28 -0.60 22.06
N ASN A 21 33.26 -0.82 21.21
CA ASN A 21 32.32 0.24 20.84
C ASN A 21 31.46 0.60 22.05
N ALA A 22 31.33 1.89 22.35
CA ALA A 22 30.70 2.35 23.58
C ALA A 22 29.84 3.60 23.38
N VAL A 23 28.69 3.63 24.05
CA VAL A 23 27.81 4.80 24.12
C VAL A 23 27.72 5.25 25.58
N VAL A 24 27.91 6.55 25.80
CA VAL A 24 27.84 7.17 27.13
C VAL A 24 26.58 8.02 27.20
N GLN A 25 25.96 8.10 28.38
CA GLN A 25 24.84 9.00 28.61
C GLN A 25 25.32 10.36 29.16
N LEU A 26 24.83 11.45 28.58
CA LEU A 26 24.94 12.79 29.16
C LEU A 26 23.64 13.56 28.98
N ASN A 27 23.23 14.32 30.00
CA ASN A 27 21.96 15.02 29.98
C ASN A 27 21.93 16.10 28.88
N MET A 28 20.73 16.38 28.38
CA MET A 28 20.52 17.33 27.30
C MET A 28 20.85 18.76 27.76
N GLY A 29 21.66 19.45 26.95
CA GLY A 29 22.07 20.84 27.23
C GLY A 29 23.33 20.96 28.09
N GLU A 30 23.99 19.85 28.44
CA GLU A 30 25.27 19.87 29.16
C GLU A 30 26.49 19.99 28.24
N GLY A 31 26.28 20.29 26.95
CA GLY A 31 27.35 20.59 26.01
C GLY A 31 27.97 19.39 25.29
N LYS A 32 27.23 18.28 25.11
CA LYS A 32 27.61 17.10 24.31
C LYS A 32 28.21 17.50 22.95
N SER A 33 27.36 18.03 22.08
CA SER A 33 27.70 18.42 20.71
C SER A 33 28.57 19.68 20.68
N SER A 34 28.32 20.67 21.55
CA SER A 34 28.98 21.97 21.48
C SER A 34 30.40 22.03 22.06
N LEU A 35 30.78 21.04 22.88
CA LEU A 35 32.05 21.03 23.62
C LEU A 35 32.76 19.69 23.54
N ILE A 36 32.10 18.59 23.93
CA ILE A 36 32.75 17.28 24.04
C ILE A 36 33.16 16.76 22.66
N VAL A 37 32.23 16.74 21.70
CA VAL A 37 32.51 16.29 20.33
C VAL A 37 33.71 17.03 19.72
N PRO A 38 33.80 18.38 19.74
CA PRO A 38 34.99 19.11 19.28
C PRO A 38 36.29 18.76 20.00
N ILE A 39 36.27 18.59 21.33
CA ILE A 39 37.48 18.27 22.12
C ILE A 39 38.00 16.89 21.74
N VAL A 40 37.11 15.90 21.71
CA VAL A 40 37.44 14.52 21.35
C VAL A 40 37.90 14.49 19.89
N ALA A 41 37.20 15.19 18.99
CA ALA A 41 37.56 15.28 17.58
C ALA A 41 38.96 15.88 17.36
N ALA A 42 39.26 17.01 18.00
CA ALA A 42 40.56 17.67 17.87
C ALA A 42 41.72 16.79 18.35
N LYS A 43 41.50 15.92 19.33
CA LYS A 43 42.51 14.99 19.86
C LYS A 43 42.66 13.74 18.99
N LEU A 44 41.56 13.19 18.48
CA LEU A 44 41.56 11.97 17.68
C LEU A 44 42.00 12.22 16.23
N ALA A 45 41.79 13.42 15.68
CA ALA A 45 42.25 13.82 14.35
C ALA A 45 43.76 14.12 14.34
N ASN A 46 44.57 13.06 14.52
CA ASN A 46 46.00 13.13 14.80
C ASN A 46 46.89 12.81 13.58
N GLY A 47 46.32 12.51 12.41
CA GLY A 47 47.08 12.13 11.21
C GLY A 47 47.23 10.63 10.99
N SER A 48 47.02 9.79 12.01
CA SER A 48 47.20 8.33 11.92
C SER A 48 45.90 7.55 11.70
N GLN A 49 44.76 8.20 11.91
CA GLN A 49 43.42 7.62 11.77
C GLN A 49 42.47 8.64 11.14
N LEU A 50 41.50 8.15 10.37
CA LEU A 50 40.46 8.99 9.79
C LEU A 50 39.36 9.21 10.83
N LEU A 51 39.24 10.43 11.33
CA LEU A 51 38.16 10.79 12.25
C LEU A 51 36.86 11.08 11.49
N ARG A 52 35.78 10.39 11.86
CA ARG A 52 34.43 10.64 11.33
C ARG A 52 33.48 11.04 12.46
N VAL A 53 32.73 12.12 12.26
CA VAL A 53 31.64 12.55 13.15
C VAL A 53 30.33 12.22 12.48
N LEU A 54 29.56 11.31 13.06
CA LEU A 54 28.28 10.83 12.56
C LEU A 54 27.15 11.58 13.26
N VAL A 55 26.27 12.18 12.46
CA VAL A 55 25.10 12.93 12.96
C VAL A 55 23.87 12.67 12.11
N ALA A 56 22.69 12.72 12.76
CA ALA A 56 21.42 12.64 12.08
C ALA A 56 21.21 13.84 11.14
N LYS A 57 20.43 13.64 10.07
CA LYS A 57 20.18 14.64 9.03
C LYS A 57 19.69 16.00 9.55
N PRO A 58 18.72 16.08 10.48
CA PRO A 58 18.26 17.36 11.03
C PRO A 58 19.36 18.15 11.76
N GLN A 59 20.36 17.45 12.30
CA GLN A 59 21.44 18.03 13.11
C GLN A 59 22.69 18.38 12.29
N ALA A 60 22.80 17.85 11.07
CA ALA A 60 24.02 17.94 10.27
C ALA A 60 24.45 19.39 10.00
N LYS A 61 23.52 20.27 9.63
CA LYS A 61 23.82 21.70 9.39
C LYS A 61 24.34 22.39 10.64
N GLN A 62 23.70 22.14 11.79
CA GLN A 62 24.08 22.75 13.07
C GLN A 62 25.43 22.22 13.56
N MET A 63 25.67 20.91 13.46
CA MET A 63 26.94 20.28 13.79
C MET A 63 28.07 20.82 12.90
N ALA A 64 27.82 20.98 11.60
CA ALA A 64 28.79 21.56 10.67
C ALA A 64 29.22 22.97 11.08
N GLN A 65 28.25 23.86 11.34
CA GLN A 65 28.52 25.22 11.80
C GLN A 65 29.32 25.22 13.10
N MET A 66 28.97 24.33 14.02
CA MET A 66 29.64 24.19 15.31
C MET A 66 31.09 23.71 15.15
N LEU A 67 31.34 22.64 14.39
CA LEU A 67 32.68 22.12 14.14
C LEU A 67 33.55 23.16 13.43
N ILE A 68 33.03 23.85 12.41
CA ILE A 68 33.76 24.92 11.70
C ILE A 68 34.13 26.05 12.68
N SER A 69 33.19 26.49 13.51
CA SER A 69 33.42 27.56 14.49
C SER A 69 34.48 27.18 15.53
N LYS A 70 34.50 25.92 15.99
CA LYS A 70 35.40 25.46 17.05
C LYS A 70 36.77 25.01 16.55
N LEU A 71 36.81 24.39 15.37
CA LEU A 71 38.00 23.72 14.84
C LEU A 71 38.68 24.51 13.72
N GLY A 72 37.93 25.30 12.94
CA GLY A 72 38.47 26.05 11.80
C GLY A 72 39.18 27.35 12.16
N GLY A 73 39.11 27.80 13.43
CA GLY A 73 39.81 28.99 13.92
C GLY A 73 41.28 28.72 14.23
N LEU A 74 41.71 28.97 15.47
CA LEU A 74 43.11 28.81 15.90
C LEU A 74 43.67 27.39 15.75
N LEU A 75 42.80 26.37 15.70
CA LEU A 75 43.22 24.97 15.53
C LEU A 75 43.47 24.61 14.05
N ASP A 76 43.05 25.47 13.12
CA ASP A 76 43.20 25.33 11.65
C ASP A 76 42.88 23.93 11.12
N ARG A 77 41.82 23.30 11.67
CA ARG A 77 41.37 21.98 11.21
C ARG A 77 40.24 22.14 10.21
N ARG A 78 40.45 21.59 9.03
CA ARG A 78 39.44 21.56 7.96
C ARG A 78 38.36 20.51 8.28
N VAL A 79 37.10 20.91 8.07
CA VAL A 79 35.94 20.00 8.10
C VAL A 79 35.64 19.56 6.67
N PHE A 80 35.67 18.25 6.43
CA PHE A 80 35.34 17.61 5.17
C PHE A 80 33.92 17.06 5.20
N TYR A 81 33.32 16.89 4.03
CA TYR A 81 31.99 16.28 3.87
C TYR A 81 32.11 15.06 2.96
N MET A 82 31.35 14.01 3.24
CA MET A 82 31.30 12.85 2.35
C MET A 82 30.57 13.22 1.06
N PRO A 83 31.20 13.17 -0.13
CA PRO A 83 30.59 13.61 -1.38
C PRO A 83 29.82 12.47 -2.07
N PHE A 84 29.02 11.70 -1.32
CA PHE A 84 28.40 10.48 -1.85
C PHE A 84 26.92 10.36 -1.55
N SER A 85 26.14 10.12 -2.62
CA SER A 85 24.80 9.54 -2.61
C SER A 85 24.60 8.77 -3.92
N ARG A 86 23.73 7.76 -3.96
CA ARG A 86 23.45 6.96 -5.19
C ARG A 86 23.04 7.82 -6.40
N ALA A 87 22.48 9.00 -6.16
CA ALA A 87 22.02 9.94 -7.20
C ALA A 87 23.16 10.66 -7.96
N ILE A 88 24.40 10.64 -7.46
CA ILE A 88 25.54 11.33 -8.08
C ILE A 88 26.08 10.47 -9.25
N LYS A 89 25.75 10.87 -10.48
CA LYS A 89 26.13 10.14 -11.72
C LYS A 89 27.63 10.19 -12.03
N THR A 90 28.35 11.22 -11.60
CA THR A 90 29.77 11.45 -11.86
C THR A 90 30.59 11.16 -10.60
N PHE A 91 30.59 9.90 -10.18
CA PHE A 91 31.34 9.46 -9.02
C PHE A 91 32.65 8.78 -9.44
N ASN A 92 33.80 9.32 -9.03
CA ASN A 92 35.10 8.70 -9.23
C ASN A 92 35.68 8.22 -7.88
N PRO A 93 35.81 6.91 -7.65
CA PRO A 93 36.34 6.38 -6.39
C PRO A 93 37.74 6.91 -6.03
N ASN A 94 38.58 7.20 -7.04
CA ASN A 94 39.94 7.66 -6.80
C ASN A 94 39.99 9.06 -6.18
N ASP A 95 39.09 9.96 -6.60
CA ASP A 95 39.03 11.33 -6.07
C ASP A 95 38.56 11.33 -4.61
N VAL A 96 37.64 10.42 -4.28
CA VAL A 96 37.21 10.21 -2.88
C VAL A 96 38.33 9.65 -2.04
N GLN A 97 39.03 8.62 -2.51
CA GLN A 97 40.19 8.09 -1.78
C GLN A 97 41.25 9.17 -1.55
N ALA A 98 41.52 10.03 -2.55
CA ALA A 98 42.44 11.15 -2.40
C ALA A 98 41.97 12.17 -1.35
N MET A 99 40.69 12.55 -1.37
CA MET A 99 40.09 13.44 -0.36
C MET A 99 40.15 12.83 1.06
N LEU A 100 39.90 11.52 1.20
CA LEU A 100 39.96 10.83 2.48
C LEU A 100 41.40 10.78 3.02
N ASN A 101 42.37 10.51 2.15
CA ASN A 101 43.79 10.53 2.50
C ASN A 101 44.26 11.95 2.89
N ASP A 102 43.82 12.99 2.17
CA ASP A 102 44.09 14.39 2.51
C ASP A 102 43.48 14.74 3.88
N CYS A 103 42.21 14.40 4.10
CA CYS A 103 41.52 14.59 5.38
C CYS A 103 42.28 13.92 6.54
N MET A 104 42.77 12.70 6.34
CA MET A 104 43.58 12.01 7.34
C MET A 104 44.91 12.74 7.55
N ALA A 105 45.67 13.01 6.49
CA ALA A 105 47.01 13.60 6.57
C ALA A 105 47.03 14.99 7.20
N THR A 106 46.01 15.83 6.97
CA THR A 106 45.89 17.15 7.60
C THR A 106 45.29 17.09 9.01
N GLY A 107 44.89 15.91 9.49
CA GLY A 107 44.08 15.73 10.69
C GLY A 107 42.79 16.55 10.64
N GLY A 108 42.14 16.54 9.48
CA GLY A 108 40.79 17.08 9.29
C GLY A 108 39.72 16.19 9.92
N VAL A 109 38.50 16.72 9.98
CA VAL A 109 37.34 16.00 10.52
C VAL A 109 36.34 15.74 9.40
N LEU A 110 35.98 14.48 9.17
CA LEU A 110 34.96 14.13 8.18
C LEU A 110 33.57 14.12 8.84
N LEU A 111 32.69 15.03 8.44
CA LEU A 111 31.30 15.04 8.86
C LEU A 111 30.48 14.11 7.96
N VAL A 112 29.81 13.14 8.56
CA VAL A 112 29.12 12.06 7.86
C VAL A 112 27.70 11.87 8.42
N GLN A 113 26.77 11.47 7.57
CA GLN A 113 25.43 11.04 7.96
C GLN A 113 25.35 9.52 7.81
N PRO A 114 24.51 8.82 8.60
CA PRO A 114 24.29 7.37 8.47
C PRO A 114 24.06 6.93 7.01
N GLU A 115 23.19 7.66 6.30
CA GLU A 115 22.84 7.39 4.89
C GLU A 115 24.09 7.32 3.99
N HIS A 116 25.10 8.17 4.20
CA HIS A 116 26.31 8.17 3.38
C HIS A 116 27.17 6.90 3.57
N ILE A 117 27.24 6.36 4.79
CA ILE A 117 28.04 5.15 5.07
C ILE A 117 27.35 3.91 4.52
N LEU A 118 26.06 3.78 4.80
CA LEU A 118 25.26 2.65 4.33
C LEU A 118 25.16 2.64 2.80
N SER A 119 24.89 3.80 2.18
CA SER A 119 24.81 3.95 0.72
C SER A 119 26.15 3.57 0.06
N PHE A 120 27.27 3.97 0.66
CA PHE A 120 28.61 3.62 0.18
C PHE A 120 28.88 2.11 0.23
N GLN A 121 28.33 1.41 1.21
CA GLN A 121 28.43 -0.04 1.30
C GLN A 121 27.58 -0.76 0.26
N LEU A 122 26.33 -0.34 0.09
CA LEU A 122 25.42 -0.95 -0.86
C LEU A 122 25.89 -0.76 -2.32
N ILE A 123 26.45 0.40 -2.68
CA ILE A 123 26.97 0.63 -4.03
C ILE A 123 28.18 -0.25 -4.36
N ALA A 124 29.03 -0.55 -3.36
CA ALA A 124 30.18 -1.41 -3.55
C ALA A 124 29.75 -2.84 -3.90
N TRP A 125 28.68 -3.32 -3.25
CA TRP A 125 28.06 -4.60 -3.56
C TRP A 125 27.37 -4.58 -4.93
N GLU A 126 26.52 -3.59 -5.20
CA GLU A 126 25.82 -3.43 -6.50
C GLU A 126 26.80 -3.45 -7.69
N LYS A 127 27.85 -2.63 -7.62
CA LYS A 127 28.88 -2.56 -8.68
C LYS A 127 29.67 -3.87 -8.82
N SER A 128 29.84 -4.62 -7.73
CA SER A 128 30.47 -5.94 -7.75
C SER A 128 29.55 -7.01 -8.36
N ILE A 129 28.23 -6.93 -8.13
CA ILE A 129 27.21 -7.80 -8.76
C ILE A 129 27.18 -7.57 -10.28
N LEU A 130 27.18 -6.31 -10.71
CA LEU A 130 27.19 -5.93 -12.12
C LEU A 130 28.53 -6.19 -12.84
N GLY A 131 29.59 -6.49 -12.08
CA GLY A 131 30.95 -6.70 -12.62
C GLY A 131 31.62 -5.42 -13.14
N ASP A 132 31.13 -4.24 -12.76
CA ASP A 132 31.56 -2.93 -13.27
C ASP A 132 32.12 -2.07 -12.12
N GLY A 133 33.44 -1.97 -11.98
CA GLY A 133 34.06 -0.94 -11.12
C GLY A 133 33.83 -1.07 -9.61
N GLY A 134 33.44 -2.24 -9.09
CA GLY A 134 33.24 -2.46 -7.65
C GLY A 134 34.52 -2.50 -6.80
N LEU A 135 35.65 -2.96 -7.38
CA LEU A 135 36.90 -3.18 -6.63
C LEU A 135 37.48 -1.92 -5.95
N PRO A 136 37.54 -0.74 -6.59
CA PRO A 136 37.98 0.49 -5.93
C PRO A 136 37.10 0.89 -4.74
N LEU A 137 35.78 0.65 -4.82
CA LEU A 137 34.84 0.92 -3.73
C LEU A 137 35.08 -0.01 -2.54
N LEU A 138 35.28 -1.30 -2.80
CA LEU A 138 35.64 -2.28 -1.77
C LEU A 138 36.96 -1.91 -1.06
N ARG A 139 37.93 -1.33 -1.78
CA ARG A 139 39.19 -0.85 -1.18
C ARG A 139 38.99 0.33 -0.23
N ILE A 140 38.08 1.25 -0.56
CA ILE A 140 37.71 2.36 0.32
C ILE A 140 36.97 1.82 1.56
N GLN A 141 36.14 0.77 1.41
CA GLN A 141 35.52 0.11 2.57
C GLN A 141 36.54 -0.57 3.48
N ASP A 142 37.49 -1.33 2.90
CA ASP A 142 38.62 -1.91 3.64
C ASP A 142 39.39 -0.81 4.40
N PHE A 143 39.58 0.35 3.75
CA PHE A 143 40.22 1.52 4.36
C PHE A 143 39.40 2.07 5.54
N PHE A 144 38.07 2.19 5.43
CA PHE A 144 37.23 2.59 6.55
C PHE A 144 37.34 1.59 7.71
N ASP A 145 37.28 0.29 7.45
CA ASP A 145 37.31 -0.73 8.51
C ASP A 145 38.66 -0.80 9.23
N GLY A 146 39.75 -0.51 8.51
CA GLY A 146 41.11 -0.51 9.05
C GLY A 146 41.57 0.80 9.69
N THR A 147 41.02 1.96 9.31
CA THR A 147 41.60 3.28 9.68
C THR A 147 40.63 4.28 10.30
N SER A 148 39.32 4.03 10.30
CA SER A 148 38.34 5.01 10.76
C SER A 148 38.04 4.93 12.25
N ARG A 149 38.06 6.10 12.91
CA ARG A 149 37.62 6.31 14.30
C ARG A 149 36.34 7.14 14.29
N ASP A 150 35.26 6.59 14.84
CA ASP A 150 33.92 7.19 14.73
C ASP A 150 33.44 7.79 16.05
N ILE A 151 32.90 9.00 15.96
CA ILE A 151 32.15 9.67 17.02
C ILE A 151 30.69 9.78 16.58
N VAL A 152 29.75 9.22 17.34
CA VAL A 152 28.31 9.27 17.04
C VAL A 152 27.60 10.20 18.02
N ASP A 153 26.91 11.23 17.51
CA ASP A 153 26.05 12.09 18.34
C ASP A 153 24.57 11.69 18.16
N GLU A 154 23.82 11.60 19.27
CA GLU A 154 22.47 11.01 19.35
C GLU A 154 22.43 9.56 18.80
N SER A 155 23.20 8.69 19.44
CA SER A 155 23.31 7.26 19.13
C SER A 155 21.96 6.53 19.12
N ASP A 156 20.97 6.96 19.91
CA ASP A 156 19.61 6.39 19.94
C ASP A 156 18.87 6.54 18.59
N GLU A 157 19.16 7.60 17.85
CA GLU A 157 18.57 7.86 16.54
C GLU A 157 19.38 7.22 15.41
N ASN A 158 20.71 7.35 15.44
CA ASN A 158 21.58 6.80 14.38
C ASN A 158 21.66 5.27 14.37
N PHE A 159 21.44 4.61 15.53
CA PHE A 159 21.32 3.15 15.62
C PHE A 159 19.86 2.68 15.66
N SER A 160 18.90 3.55 15.34
CA SER A 160 17.48 3.20 15.39
C SER A 160 17.16 2.10 14.39
N VAL A 161 16.47 1.06 14.86
CA VAL A 161 16.02 -0.07 14.02
C VAL A 161 14.94 0.33 13.02
N LYS A 162 14.28 1.48 13.24
CA LYS A 162 13.27 2.05 12.34
C LYS A 162 13.89 2.58 11.05
N PHE A 163 15.21 2.73 11.00
CA PHE A 163 15.94 3.20 9.83
C PHE A 163 16.69 2.04 9.16
N GLU A 164 16.37 1.79 7.90
CA GLU A 164 17.05 0.83 7.04
C GLU A 164 17.21 1.44 5.65
N LEU A 165 18.41 1.38 5.09
CA LEU A 165 18.69 1.83 3.73
C LEU A 165 18.66 0.65 2.76
N ILE A 166 17.96 0.83 1.64
CA ILE A 166 17.72 -0.24 0.67
C ILE A 166 18.03 0.21 -0.75
N TYR A 167 18.78 -0.65 -1.44
CA TYR A 167 19.02 -0.57 -2.87
C TYR A 167 18.19 -1.64 -3.57
N THR A 168 17.21 -1.21 -4.36
CA THR A 168 16.50 -2.11 -5.25
C THR A 168 17.41 -2.52 -6.42
N ILE A 169 17.38 -3.81 -6.78
CA ILE A 169 18.21 -4.44 -7.80
C ILE A 169 17.32 -5.24 -8.77
N GLY A 170 17.56 -5.07 -10.07
CA GLY A 170 16.83 -5.75 -11.14
C GLY A 170 15.88 -4.85 -11.91
N THR A 171 15.15 -5.43 -12.85
CA THR A 171 14.12 -4.73 -13.63
C THR A 171 12.82 -4.70 -12.85
N GLN A 172 12.12 -3.56 -12.90
CA GLN A 172 10.80 -3.41 -12.26
C GLN A 172 9.81 -4.44 -12.82
N LEU A 173 9.11 -5.12 -11.93
CA LEU A 173 8.05 -6.08 -12.24
C LEU A 173 6.70 -5.54 -11.74
N PRO A 174 5.58 -5.91 -12.39
CA PRO A 174 4.25 -5.69 -11.82
C PRO A 174 4.10 -6.41 -10.48
N VAL A 175 3.39 -5.79 -9.54
CA VAL A 175 3.06 -6.40 -8.24
C VAL A 175 2.25 -7.68 -8.45
N ASP A 176 2.47 -8.70 -7.60
CA ASP A 176 1.71 -9.96 -7.62
C ASP A 176 0.18 -9.74 -7.73
N ILE A 177 -0.46 -10.43 -8.68
CA ILE A 177 -1.87 -10.31 -9.09
C ILE A 177 -2.31 -8.86 -9.39
N SER A 178 -1.46 -8.10 -10.07
CA SER A 178 -1.81 -6.79 -10.64
C SER A 178 -2.69 -6.94 -11.90
N PRO A 179 -3.79 -6.17 -12.06
CA PRO A 179 -4.26 -5.07 -11.20
C PRO A 179 -5.25 -5.48 -10.11
N GLU A 180 -5.63 -6.75 -10.01
CA GLU A 180 -6.69 -7.22 -9.14
C GLU A 180 -6.40 -6.91 -7.68
N ARG A 181 -5.14 -7.00 -7.24
CA ARG A 181 -4.72 -6.77 -5.84
C ARG A 181 -5.22 -5.43 -5.29
N TRP A 182 -4.97 -4.31 -5.96
CA TRP A 182 -5.44 -3.01 -5.48
C TRP A 182 -6.93 -2.78 -5.72
N LEU A 183 -7.51 -3.36 -6.78
CA LEU A 183 -8.96 -3.31 -7.00
C LEU A 183 -9.73 -3.95 -5.84
N ARG A 184 -9.21 -5.05 -5.27
CA ARG A 184 -9.78 -5.67 -4.06
C ARG A 184 -9.66 -4.80 -2.83
N VAL A 185 -8.50 -4.19 -2.61
CA VAL A 185 -8.34 -3.22 -1.50
C VAL A 185 -9.37 -2.10 -1.64
N HIS A 186 -9.62 -1.61 -2.85
CA HIS A 186 -10.65 -0.58 -3.10
C HIS A 186 -12.07 -1.06 -2.79
N GLU A 187 -12.43 -2.30 -3.15
CA GLU A 187 -13.73 -2.90 -2.79
C GLU A 187 -13.89 -3.04 -1.27
N VAL A 188 -12.85 -3.50 -0.57
CA VAL A 188 -12.85 -3.60 0.90
C VAL A 188 -12.99 -2.23 1.54
N LEU A 189 -12.26 -1.21 1.05
CA LEU A 189 -12.36 0.17 1.54
C LEU A 189 -13.78 0.75 1.34
N LYS A 190 -14.47 0.44 0.24
CA LYS A 190 -15.88 0.85 0.06
C LYS A 190 -16.77 0.29 1.17
N LEU A 191 -16.54 -0.96 1.60
CA LEU A 191 -17.26 -1.55 2.73
C LEU A 191 -16.87 -0.89 4.06
N VAL A 192 -15.58 -0.58 4.27
CA VAL A 192 -15.13 0.17 5.45
C VAL A 192 -15.83 1.52 5.55
N ARG A 193 -15.98 2.26 4.44
CA ARG A 193 -16.77 3.51 4.38
C ARG A 193 -18.21 3.28 4.84
N LYS A 194 -18.90 2.28 4.27
CA LYS A 194 -20.29 1.96 4.60
C LYS A 194 -20.48 1.63 6.09
N TYR A 195 -19.66 0.72 6.62
CA TYR A 195 -19.80 0.24 8.00
C TYR A 195 -19.31 1.24 9.04
N SER A 196 -18.30 2.07 8.73
CA SER A 196 -17.86 3.14 9.64
C SER A 196 -18.94 4.21 9.80
N GLN A 197 -19.57 4.65 8.70
CA GLN A 197 -20.69 5.59 8.76
C GLN A 197 -21.87 5.01 9.54
N ALA A 198 -22.25 3.76 9.25
CA ALA A 198 -23.34 3.09 9.98
C ALA A 198 -23.06 2.98 11.49
N ALA A 199 -21.83 2.62 11.88
CA ALA A 199 -21.44 2.52 13.29
C ALA A 199 -21.49 3.87 14.03
N SER A 200 -21.23 4.97 13.33
CA SER A 200 -21.33 6.33 13.89
C SER A 200 -22.75 6.81 14.04
N HIS A 201 -23.62 6.59 13.03
CA HIS A 201 -25.03 6.98 13.10
C HIS A 201 -25.82 6.22 14.17
N THR A 202 -25.46 4.96 14.41
CA THR A 202 -26.14 4.09 15.39
C THR A 202 -25.64 4.26 16.83
N GLY A 203 -24.54 4.99 17.04
CA GLY A 203 -23.98 5.21 18.38
C GLY A 203 -23.43 3.93 19.05
N ILE A 204 -23.17 2.85 18.29
CA ILE A 204 -22.72 1.55 18.82
C ILE A 204 -21.27 1.62 19.34
N LEU A 205 -20.49 2.62 18.91
CA LEU A 205 -19.09 2.84 19.28
C LEU A 205 -18.82 4.31 19.67
N PRO A 206 -19.45 4.83 20.74
CA PRO A 206 -19.29 6.24 21.11
C PRO A 206 -17.89 6.48 21.67
N GLY A 207 -17.11 7.35 21.03
CA GLY A 207 -15.76 7.71 21.46
C GLY A 207 -14.64 6.72 21.07
N SER A 208 -14.96 5.64 20.36
CA SER A 208 -13.98 4.65 19.89
C SER A 208 -13.65 4.75 18.39
N LEU A 209 -14.46 5.49 17.63
CA LEU A 209 -14.28 5.75 16.20
C LEU A 209 -14.32 7.27 15.96
N GLU A 210 -13.28 7.79 15.31
CA GLU A 210 -13.20 9.18 14.87
C GLU A 210 -13.57 9.23 13.38
N LEU A 211 -14.61 9.99 13.05
CA LEU A 211 -15.06 10.23 11.69
C LEU A 211 -15.25 11.72 11.44
N THR A 212 -14.56 12.24 10.44
CA THR A 212 -14.76 13.62 9.95
C THR A 212 -14.98 13.63 8.43
N HIS A 213 -15.56 14.72 7.92
CA HIS A 213 -15.88 14.90 6.49
C HIS A 213 -16.83 13.84 5.88
N CYS A 214 -17.92 13.52 6.58
CA CYS A 214 -18.92 12.52 6.15
C CYS A 214 -19.86 12.97 5.01
N LEU A 215 -19.40 13.87 4.12
CA LEU A 215 -20.23 14.34 3.01
C LEU A 215 -20.56 13.19 2.03
N PRO A 216 -21.75 13.20 1.41
CA PRO A 216 -22.09 12.30 0.30
C PRO A 216 -21.01 12.38 -0.79
N GLY A 217 -20.70 11.24 -1.43
CA GLY A 217 -19.63 11.20 -2.45
C GLY A 217 -18.18 11.30 -1.92
N ARG A 218 -17.93 11.50 -0.63
CA ARG A 218 -16.57 11.47 -0.06
C ARG A 218 -16.32 10.25 0.83
N PHE A 219 -15.08 9.77 0.83
CA PHE A 219 -14.64 8.80 1.84
C PHE A 219 -14.36 9.57 3.15
N PRO A 220 -15.03 9.24 4.27
CA PRO A 220 -14.84 9.95 5.53
C PRO A 220 -13.42 9.74 6.05
N ARG A 221 -12.82 10.76 6.67
CA ARG A 221 -11.57 10.58 7.40
C ARG A 221 -11.85 9.70 8.61
N THR A 222 -11.42 8.43 8.53
CA THR A 222 -11.74 7.40 9.51
C THR A 222 -10.52 7.07 10.35
N ARG A 223 -10.69 6.99 11.67
CA ARG A 223 -9.68 6.43 12.58
C ARG A 223 -10.32 5.59 13.69
N THR A 224 -9.74 4.42 13.97
CA THR A 224 -10.15 3.55 15.08
C THR A 224 -9.28 3.82 16.29
N LEU A 225 -9.87 4.15 17.44
CA LEU A 225 -9.13 4.56 18.65
C LEU A 225 -8.87 3.40 19.63
N THR A 226 -9.71 2.36 19.58
CA THR A 226 -9.61 1.18 20.45
C THR A 226 -9.59 -0.11 19.63
N THR A 227 -8.99 -1.16 20.19
CA THR A 227 -8.95 -2.49 19.57
C THR A 227 -10.36 -3.05 19.36
N ASP A 228 -11.27 -2.89 20.33
CA ASP A 228 -12.67 -3.31 20.19
C ASP A 228 -13.38 -2.69 18.99
N ALA A 229 -13.07 -1.43 18.66
CA ALA A 229 -13.63 -0.77 17.49
C ALA A 229 -13.05 -1.34 16.18
N GLN A 230 -11.78 -1.71 16.17
CA GLN A 230 -11.14 -2.40 15.04
C GLN A 230 -11.80 -3.76 14.82
N ASP A 231 -11.92 -4.57 15.87
CA ASP A 231 -12.47 -5.92 15.78
C ASP A 231 -13.93 -5.91 15.32
N ARG A 232 -14.74 -4.98 15.85
CA ARG A 232 -16.15 -4.85 15.43
C ARG A 232 -16.30 -4.33 14.01
N LEU A 233 -15.57 -3.28 13.63
CA LEU A 233 -15.67 -2.68 12.30
C LEU A 233 -15.18 -3.66 11.22
N PHE A 234 -13.97 -4.20 11.39
CA PHE A 234 -13.38 -5.10 10.42
C PHE A 234 -14.02 -6.49 10.45
N GLY A 235 -14.49 -6.96 11.61
CA GLY A 235 -15.30 -8.16 11.72
C GLY A 235 -16.63 -8.04 10.96
N ALA A 236 -17.33 -6.89 11.03
CA ALA A 236 -18.54 -6.65 10.26
C ALA A 236 -18.28 -6.63 8.75
N VAL A 237 -17.17 -6.02 8.32
CA VAL A 237 -16.75 -6.01 6.90
C VAL A 237 -16.39 -7.42 6.43
N ALA A 238 -15.61 -8.19 7.20
CA ALA A 238 -15.26 -9.57 6.87
C ALA A 238 -16.51 -10.47 6.77
N LEU A 239 -17.45 -10.30 7.72
CA LEU A 239 -18.72 -11.03 7.69
C LEU A 239 -19.56 -10.67 6.46
N HIS A 240 -19.59 -9.38 6.07
CA HIS A 240 -20.26 -8.96 4.83
C HIS A 240 -19.65 -9.67 3.62
N ILE A 241 -18.32 -9.64 3.50
CA ILE A 241 -17.60 -10.30 2.40
C ILE A 241 -17.91 -11.80 2.35
N CYS A 242 -17.90 -12.48 3.49
CA CYS A 242 -18.24 -13.91 3.54
C CYS A 242 -19.70 -14.20 3.15
N ASN A 243 -20.61 -13.24 3.35
CA ASN A 243 -22.02 -13.39 3.00
C ASN A 243 -22.35 -13.00 1.55
N THR A 244 -21.67 -11.99 0.99
CA THR A 244 -22.00 -11.40 -0.32
C THR A 244 -20.96 -11.65 -1.41
N GLY A 245 -19.72 -11.96 -1.02
CA GLY A 245 -18.57 -12.04 -1.93
C GLY A 245 -18.02 -10.67 -2.36
N LEU A 246 -16.94 -10.72 -3.16
CA LEU A 246 -16.23 -9.60 -3.81
C LEU A 246 -15.80 -10.08 -5.19
N SER A 247 -15.62 -9.22 -6.23
CA SER A 247 -15.34 -9.58 -7.65
C SER A 247 -14.98 -11.06 -7.93
N GLY A 248 -13.83 -11.52 -8.43
CA GLY A 248 -13.46 -12.95 -8.42
C GLY A 248 -13.17 -13.57 -7.03
N PHE A 249 -14.04 -13.39 -6.04
CA PHE A 249 -14.07 -14.09 -4.73
C PHE A 249 -15.52 -14.51 -4.39
N PRO A 250 -16.03 -15.53 -5.08
CA PRO A 250 -17.45 -15.95 -5.08
C PRO A 250 -17.85 -16.82 -3.87
N ILE A 251 -17.47 -16.40 -2.66
CA ILE A 251 -17.75 -17.14 -1.41
C ILE A 251 -19.25 -17.21 -1.06
N ALA A 252 -20.05 -16.29 -1.61
CA ALA A 252 -21.46 -16.14 -1.26
C ALA A 252 -22.31 -17.39 -1.58
N ARG A 253 -21.95 -18.14 -2.63
CA ARG A 253 -22.66 -19.36 -3.04
C ARG A 253 -22.35 -20.58 -2.17
N GLN A 254 -21.30 -20.52 -1.36
CA GLN A 254 -20.84 -21.65 -0.55
C GLN A 254 -21.74 -21.90 0.67
N THR A 255 -21.68 -23.13 1.20
CA THR A 255 -22.44 -23.52 2.40
C THR A 255 -22.08 -22.66 3.61
N GLN A 256 -22.98 -22.59 4.60
CA GLN A 256 -22.72 -21.79 5.80
C GLN A 256 -21.50 -22.29 6.59
N ALA A 257 -21.21 -23.59 6.54
CA ALA A 257 -20.01 -24.18 7.14
C ALA A 257 -18.72 -23.62 6.50
N VAL A 258 -18.64 -23.62 5.17
CA VAL A 258 -17.49 -23.08 4.42
C VAL A 258 -17.36 -21.58 4.65
N ARG A 259 -18.46 -20.82 4.61
CA ARG A 259 -18.44 -19.37 4.88
C ARG A 259 -17.92 -19.03 6.28
N LYS A 260 -18.31 -19.81 7.30
CA LYS A 260 -17.79 -19.66 8.67
C LYS A 260 -16.30 -20.01 8.77
N ALA A 261 -15.88 -21.12 8.16
CA ALA A 261 -14.48 -21.53 8.12
C ALA A 261 -13.58 -20.47 7.45
N VAL A 262 -13.99 -19.96 6.29
CA VAL A 262 -13.30 -18.88 5.58
C VAL A 262 -13.28 -17.59 6.40
N CYS A 263 -14.39 -17.23 7.06
CA CYS A 263 -14.43 -16.07 7.94
C CYS A 263 -13.40 -16.17 9.07
N THR A 264 -13.32 -17.31 9.75
CA THR A 264 -12.29 -17.56 10.78
C THR A 264 -10.89 -17.50 10.18
N TYR A 265 -10.69 -18.08 9.00
CA TYR A 265 -9.40 -18.10 8.31
C TYR A 265 -8.89 -16.70 7.96
N ILE A 266 -9.76 -15.76 7.58
CA ILE A 266 -9.33 -14.39 7.23
C ILE A 266 -9.25 -13.45 8.44
N THR A 267 -9.95 -13.70 9.54
CA THR A 267 -9.97 -12.79 10.72
C THR A 267 -9.07 -13.21 11.87
N LYS A 268 -8.82 -14.52 12.05
CA LYS A 268 -8.01 -15.04 13.16
C LYS A 268 -6.54 -15.17 12.75
N LEU A 269 -5.64 -14.49 13.47
CA LEU A 269 -4.20 -14.54 13.20
C LEU A 269 -3.63 -15.94 13.41
N GLU A 270 -3.81 -16.51 14.60
CA GLU A 270 -3.31 -17.85 14.96
C GLU A 270 -4.40 -18.90 14.73
N LEU A 271 -4.22 -19.74 13.71
CA LEU A 271 -5.15 -20.81 13.35
C LEU A 271 -4.62 -22.15 13.88
N THR A 272 -5.55 -23.00 14.33
CA THR A 272 -5.26 -24.41 14.62
C THR A 272 -5.11 -25.20 13.32
N PRO A 273 -4.40 -26.34 13.31
CA PRO A 273 -4.28 -27.20 12.12
C PRO A 273 -5.65 -27.62 11.55
N GLN A 274 -6.65 -27.84 12.42
CA GLN A 274 -8.01 -28.19 12.01
C GLN A 274 -8.71 -27.03 11.28
N GLU A 275 -8.55 -25.79 11.77
CA GLU A 275 -9.10 -24.59 11.10
C GLU A 275 -8.44 -24.38 9.72
N ILE A 276 -7.14 -24.62 9.58
CA ILE A 276 -6.44 -24.54 8.29
C ILE A 276 -6.97 -25.61 7.33
N GLN A 277 -7.03 -26.87 7.79
CA GLN A 277 -7.51 -28.00 7.00
C GLN A 277 -8.97 -27.82 6.55
N SER A 278 -9.81 -27.11 7.32
CA SER A 278 -11.20 -26.83 6.96
C SER A 278 -11.36 -25.94 5.71
N VAL A 279 -10.32 -25.19 5.35
CA VAL A 279 -10.30 -24.31 4.16
C VAL A 279 -9.38 -24.85 3.08
N GLU A 280 -8.14 -25.24 3.43
CA GLU A 280 -7.13 -25.72 2.46
C GLU A 280 -7.34 -27.19 2.04
N GLY A 281 -8.01 -27.99 2.88
CA GLY A 281 -8.14 -29.44 2.70
C GLY A 281 -6.88 -30.22 3.10
N THR A 282 -6.79 -31.47 2.66
CA THR A 282 -5.60 -32.32 2.77
C THR A 282 -4.92 -32.45 1.40
N GLU A 283 -3.66 -32.89 1.36
CA GLU A 283 -2.95 -33.12 0.10
C GLU A 283 -3.74 -34.06 -0.85
N ASP A 284 -4.42 -35.07 -0.30
CA ASP A 284 -5.25 -36.00 -1.07
C ASP A 284 -6.66 -35.48 -1.42
N ARG A 285 -7.13 -34.41 -0.76
CA ARG A 285 -8.46 -33.79 -0.95
C ARG A 285 -8.37 -32.29 -0.69
N PRO A 286 -8.03 -31.47 -1.69
CA PRO A 286 -8.00 -30.02 -1.52
C PRO A 286 -9.39 -29.50 -1.14
N GLY A 287 -9.41 -28.45 -0.33
CA GLY A 287 -10.65 -27.84 0.12
C GLY A 287 -11.47 -27.32 -1.07
N VAL A 288 -12.79 -27.45 -1.00
CA VAL A 288 -13.71 -27.09 -2.09
C VAL A 288 -13.54 -25.64 -2.57
N PHE A 289 -13.13 -24.75 -1.66
CA PHE A 289 -12.92 -23.33 -1.93
C PHE A 289 -11.44 -22.93 -2.03
N TRP A 290 -10.49 -23.86 -1.94
CA TRP A 290 -9.05 -23.61 -2.09
C TRP A 290 -8.59 -24.04 -3.49
N SER A 291 -8.78 -23.16 -4.47
CA SER A 291 -8.38 -23.37 -5.86
C SER A 291 -7.41 -22.28 -6.32
N GLU A 292 -6.78 -22.46 -7.49
CA GLU A 292 -5.88 -21.44 -8.09
C GLU A 292 -6.55 -20.06 -8.22
N SER A 293 -7.86 -20.02 -8.48
CA SER A 293 -8.62 -18.77 -8.64
C SER A 293 -8.97 -18.08 -7.31
N THR A 294 -9.09 -18.81 -6.20
CA THR A 294 -9.55 -18.27 -4.91
C THR A 294 -8.45 -18.10 -3.88
N LYS A 295 -7.33 -18.83 -4.02
CA LYS A 295 -6.18 -18.81 -3.11
C LYS A 295 -5.63 -17.40 -2.93
N SER A 296 -5.31 -16.71 -4.02
CA SER A 296 -4.72 -15.36 -3.97
C SER A 296 -5.66 -14.32 -3.34
N PRO A 297 -6.95 -14.20 -3.74
CA PRO A 297 -7.89 -13.33 -3.04
C PRO A 297 -8.08 -13.66 -1.56
N LEU A 298 -8.14 -14.94 -1.19
CA LEU A 298 -8.29 -15.39 0.20
C LEU A 298 -7.10 -14.94 1.07
N LEU A 299 -5.88 -15.12 0.56
CA LEU A 299 -4.65 -14.72 1.24
C LEU A 299 -4.55 -13.19 1.35
N LEU A 300 -4.95 -12.44 0.33
CA LEU A 300 -5.02 -10.97 0.39
C LEU A 300 -5.99 -10.52 1.50
N LEU A 301 -7.19 -11.10 1.57
CA LEU A 301 -8.18 -10.78 2.61
C LEU A 301 -7.64 -11.12 4.00
N ARG A 302 -6.97 -12.28 4.16
CA ARG A 302 -6.29 -12.63 5.41
C ARG A 302 -5.21 -11.61 5.79
N GLY A 303 -4.46 -11.10 4.81
CA GLY A 303 -3.52 -10.01 5.01
C GLY A 303 -4.17 -8.72 5.51
N LEU A 304 -5.28 -8.33 4.88
CA LEU A 304 -6.04 -7.13 5.23
C LEU A 304 -6.63 -7.19 6.65
N PHE A 305 -7.16 -8.34 7.04
CA PHE A 305 -7.86 -8.55 8.31
C PHE A 305 -6.97 -9.17 9.39
N ALA A 306 -6.68 -10.48 9.33
CA ALA A 306 -5.93 -11.19 10.36
C ALA A 306 -4.50 -10.70 10.54
N ALA A 307 -3.77 -10.43 9.45
CA ALA A 307 -2.40 -9.90 9.56
C ALA A 307 -2.37 -8.41 9.95
N GLY A 308 -3.53 -7.73 9.97
CA GLY A 308 -3.69 -6.42 10.59
C GLY A 308 -3.38 -5.21 9.71
N VAL A 309 -3.30 -5.33 8.38
CA VAL A 309 -3.04 -4.17 7.49
C VAL A 309 -4.09 -3.06 7.68
N LEU A 310 -5.38 -3.40 7.77
CA LEU A 310 -6.44 -2.41 8.00
C LEU A 310 -6.38 -1.82 9.41
N ALA A 311 -6.14 -2.64 10.43
CA ALA A 311 -5.98 -2.18 11.81
C ALA A 311 -4.77 -1.24 11.96
N PHE A 312 -3.69 -1.52 11.23
CA PHE A 312 -2.53 -0.65 11.14
C PHE A 312 -2.86 0.69 10.45
N ALA A 313 -3.44 0.65 9.26
CA ALA A 313 -3.72 1.84 8.46
C ALA A 313 -4.73 2.79 9.13
N PHE A 314 -5.79 2.26 9.75
CA PHE A 314 -6.85 3.06 10.39
C PHE A 314 -6.63 3.29 11.90
N GLY A 315 -5.79 2.49 12.55
CA GLY A 315 -5.55 2.60 14.00
C GLY A 315 -4.26 3.33 14.35
N GLN A 316 -3.18 3.04 13.62
CA GLN A 316 -1.83 3.51 13.98
C GLN A 316 -1.35 4.68 13.12
N LYS A 317 -1.86 4.83 11.89
CA LYS A 317 -1.41 5.85 10.95
C LYS A 317 -2.42 6.99 10.83
N ARG A 318 -1.95 8.23 10.99
CA ARG A 318 -2.71 9.46 10.79
C ARG A 318 -2.24 10.15 9.51
N TRP A 319 -3.18 10.43 8.60
CA TRP A 319 -2.90 11.14 7.36
C TRP A 319 -2.37 12.56 7.65
N ARG A 320 -1.42 13.03 6.83
CA ARG A 320 -0.62 14.27 7.00
C ARG A 320 0.30 14.32 8.21
N VAL A 321 0.28 13.32 9.10
CA VAL A 321 1.18 13.26 10.27
C VAL A 321 2.16 12.10 10.15
N ASN A 322 1.66 10.91 9.82
CA ASN A 322 2.50 9.72 9.65
C ASN A 322 2.66 9.32 8.17
N TYR A 323 1.77 9.79 7.29
CA TYR A 323 1.83 9.48 5.86
C TYR A 323 1.08 10.51 5.01
N GLY A 324 1.43 10.57 3.73
CA GLY A 324 0.77 11.38 2.70
C GLY A 324 1.54 11.31 1.38
N LEU A 325 1.20 12.17 0.42
CA LEU A 325 1.85 12.22 -0.89
C LEU A 325 3.00 13.21 -0.90
N ASP A 326 4.03 12.95 -1.71
CA ASP A 326 5.15 13.86 -1.91
C ASP A 326 5.36 14.13 -3.39
N SER A 327 4.81 15.25 -3.87
CA SER A 327 4.96 15.72 -5.25
C SER A 327 6.35 16.29 -5.55
N SER A 328 7.19 16.49 -4.52
CA SER A 328 8.55 17.03 -4.69
C SER A 328 9.59 15.99 -5.09
N ARG A 329 9.24 14.69 -5.03
CA ARG A 329 10.14 13.59 -5.39
C ARG A 329 10.56 13.61 -6.85
N LYS A 330 11.80 13.20 -7.09
CA LYS A 330 12.37 13.02 -8.43
C LYS A 330 13.00 11.62 -8.54
N PRO A 331 12.40 10.69 -9.31
CA PRO A 331 11.13 10.81 -10.05
C PRO A 331 9.90 10.92 -9.13
N ASN A 332 8.80 11.48 -9.64
CA ASN A 332 7.56 11.57 -8.89
C ASN A 332 6.88 10.19 -8.85
N THR A 333 6.84 9.55 -7.68
CA THR A 333 6.32 8.18 -7.54
C THR A 333 4.80 8.13 -7.32
N LYS A 334 4.12 9.26 -7.01
CA LYS A 334 2.67 9.33 -6.72
C LYS A 334 2.17 8.37 -5.61
N LEU A 335 3.08 7.79 -4.82
CA LEU A 335 2.81 6.87 -3.72
C LEU A 335 2.71 7.58 -2.38
N ALA A 336 2.00 6.98 -1.42
CA ALA A 336 2.06 7.44 -0.04
C ALA A 336 3.41 7.11 0.59
N VAL A 337 3.99 8.12 1.23
CA VAL A 337 5.31 8.06 1.86
C VAL A 337 5.17 8.32 3.36
N PRO A 338 6.09 7.80 4.20
CA PRO A 338 6.14 8.13 5.62
C PRO A 338 6.43 9.62 5.81
N TYR A 339 5.79 10.21 6.82
CA TYR A 339 6.01 11.60 7.21
C TYR A 339 6.82 11.62 8.51
N ARG A 340 7.82 12.49 8.59
CA ARG A 340 8.67 12.67 9.78
C ARG A 340 7.95 13.50 10.85
N ALA A 341 7.17 14.46 10.38
CA ALA A 341 6.32 15.32 11.16
C ALA A 341 5.12 15.73 10.30
N LYS A 342 4.25 16.56 10.88
CA LYS A 342 3.08 17.04 10.16
C LYS A 342 3.48 17.76 8.87
N ASP A 343 2.88 17.36 7.75
CA ASP A 343 3.10 17.92 6.41
C ASP A 343 4.56 17.89 5.91
N MET A 344 5.40 17.09 6.57
CA MET A 344 6.81 16.95 6.26
C MET A 344 7.06 15.51 5.79
N PRO A 345 6.89 15.23 4.48
CA PRO A 345 7.21 13.93 3.92
C PRO A 345 8.68 13.61 4.14
N SER A 346 8.98 12.34 4.45
CA SER A 346 10.37 11.89 4.42
C SER A 346 10.79 11.76 2.95
N PRO A 347 11.81 12.53 2.49
CA PRO A 347 12.07 12.71 1.05
C PRO A 347 12.46 11.42 0.30
N ARG A 348 12.93 10.39 1.03
CA ARG A 348 13.42 9.12 0.44
C ARG A 348 12.88 7.86 1.12
N SER A 349 12.04 8.00 2.15
CA SER A 349 11.50 6.83 2.86
C SER A 349 10.24 6.30 2.18
N GLU A 350 10.06 5.00 2.13
CA GLU A 350 8.86 4.33 1.66
C GLU A 350 8.42 3.29 2.68
N PHE A 351 7.15 2.91 2.67
CA PHE A 351 6.70 1.75 3.42
C PHE A 351 7.19 0.49 2.71
N SER A 352 7.66 -0.52 3.45
CA SER A 352 8.14 -1.76 2.84
C SER A 352 7.02 -2.68 2.36
N HIS A 353 5.85 -2.60 3.02
CA HIS A 353 4.77 -3.54 2.83
C HIS A 353 3.82 -3.12 1.69
N PRO A 354 3.68 -3.91 0.60
CA PRO A 354 2.86 -3.52 -0.56
C PRO A 354 1.39 -3.20 -0.23
N ASP A 355 0.72 -4.03 0.58
CA ASP A 355 -0.69 -3.78 0.92
C ASP A 355 -0.90 -2.57 1.85
N VAL A 356 0.11 -2.20 2.65
CA VAL A 356 0.13 -0.95 3.43
C VAL A 356 0.27 0.23 2.48
N ILE A 357 1.22 0.17 1.53
CA ILE A 357 1.42 1.21 0.51
C ILE A 357 0.11 1.40 -0.26
N ILE A 358 -0.48 0.35 -0.81
CA ILE A 358 -1.74 0.41 -1.59
C ILE A 358 -2.85 1.07 -0.75
N THR A 359 -3.01 0.65 0.51
CA THR A 359 -4.06 1.17 1.39
C THR A 359 -3.83 2.64 1.72
N LEU A 360 -2.64 3.02 2.21
CA LEU A 360 -2.32 4.40 2.60
C LEU A 360 -2.29 5.36 1.40
N THR A 361 -1.83 4.87 0.25
CA THR A 361 -1.84 5.60 -1.03
C THR A 361 -3.28 5.87 -1.45
N THR A 362 -4.14 4.85 -1.45
CA THR A 362 -5.57 5.02 -1.75
C THR A 362 -6.25 6.00 -0.78
N LEU A 363 -5.98 5.88 0.52
CA LEU A 363 -6.51 6.78 1.54
C LEU A 363 -6.02 8.22 1.35
N SER A 364 -4.77 8.43 0.95
CA SER A 364 -4.22 9.77 0.73
C SER A 364 -4.96 10.53 -0.36
N TYR A 365 -5.34 9.86 -1.45
CA TYR A 365 -6.13 10.47 -2.52
C TYR A 365 -7.62 10.58 -2.15
N TYR A 366 -8.17 9.64 -1.39
CA TYR A 366 -9.52 9.76 -0.85
C TYR A 366 -9.67 10.95 0.11
N TYR A 367 -8.62 11.27 0.87
CA TYR A 367 -8.61 12.39 1.81
C TYR A 367 -8.21 13.71 1.17
N GLY A 368 -7.15 13.70 0.35
CA GLY A 368 -6.57 14.89 -0.30
C GLY A 368 -7.29 15.32 -1.58
N GLY A 369 -7.95 14.39 -2.29
CA GLY A 369 -8.46 14.63 -3.64
C GLY A 369 -7.41 14.35 -4.71
N LEU A 370 -7.75 14.63 -5.98
CA LEU A 370 -6.83 14.60 -7.11
C LEU A 370 -6.44 16.04 -7.50
N GLU A 371 -5.23 16.21 -8.01
CA GLU A 371 -4.83 17.46 -8.67
C GLU A 371 -5.36 17.51 -10.12
N GLU A 372 -5.28 18.68 -10.76
CA GLU A 372 -5.79 18.89 -12.14
C GLU A 372 -5.12 17.94 -13.16
N ASP A 373 -3.80 17.80 -13.07
CA ASP A 373 -3.01 16.94 -13.96
C ASP A 373 -3.35 15.44 -13.77
N ASP A 374 -3.63 15.03 -12.54
CA ASP A 374 -4.06 13.66 -12.23
C ASP A 374 -5.44 13.36 -12.82
N LEU A 375 -6.36 14.34 -12.77
CA LEU A 375 -7.69 14.20 -13.34
C LEU A 375 -7.63 14.13 -14.87
N ALA A 376 -6.84 14.99 -15.52
CA ALA A 376 -6.65 14.96 -16.96
C ALA A 376 -6.15 13.58 -17.42
N THR A 377 -5.17 13.03 -16.71
CA THR A 377 -4.65 11.67 -16.95
C THR A 377 -5.74 10.61 -16.78
N ALA A 378 -6.58 10.71 -15.74
CA ALA A 378 -7.67 9.79 -15.50
C ALA A 378 -8.72 9.79 -16.63
N PHE A 379 -9.06 10.97 -17.18
CA PHE A 379 -9.96 11.09 -18.33
C PHE A 379 -9.36 10.56 -19.63
N ASP A 380 -8.07 10.76 -19.86
CA ASP A 380 -7.35 10.16 -21.00
C ASP A 380 -7.41 8.63 -20.94
N HIS A 381 -7.27 8.03 -19.75
CA HIS A 381 -7.43 6.59 -19.58
C HIS A 381 -8.89 6.14 -19.71
N LEU A 382 -9.85 6.92 -19.19
CA LEU A 382 -11.27 6.62 -19.32
C LEU A 382 -11.70 6.60 -20.79
N ALA A 383 -11.28 7.57 -21.59
CA ALA A 383 -11.57 7.67 -23.01
C ALA A 383 -10.97 6.50 -23.82
N ARG A 384 -9.87 5.90 -23.33
CA ARG A 384 -9.24 4.71 -23.91
C ARG A 384 -9.80 3.39 -23.37
N SER A 385 -10.75 3.42 -22.44
CA SER A 385 -11.28 2.21 -21.80
C SER A 385 -12.46 1.63 -22.59
N ASP A 386 -12.46 0.30 -22.76
CA ASP A 386 -13.53 -0.44 -23.45
C ASP A 386 -14.94 -0.26 -22.84
N GLN A 387 -15.04 0.18 -21.58
CA GLN A 387 -16.29 0.40 -20.85
C GLN A 387 -16.34 1.81 -20.23
N ALA A 388 -15.96 2.82 -21.02
CA ALA A 388 -15.83 4.22 -20.59
C ALA A 388 -17.12 4.76 -19.95
N ASP A 389 -18.28 4.61 -20.60
CA ASP A 389 -19.56 5.10 -20.07
C ASP A 389 -19.95 4.46 -18.73
N THR A 390 -19.85 3.13 -18.64
CA THR A 390 -20.16 2.40 -17.40
C THR A 390 -19.20 2.76 -16.27
N ALA A 391 -17.91 2.96 -16.61
CA ALA A 391 -16.92 3.41 -15.65
C ALA A 391 -17.23 4.83 -15.16
N TYR A 392 -17.59 5.74 -16.07
CA TYR A 392 -17.96 7.11 -15.75
C TYR A 392 -19.22 7.19 -14.88
N GLN A 393 -20.27 6.47 -15.24
CA GLN A 393 -21.49 6.38 -14.43
C GLN A 393 -21.20 5.89 -13.00
N THR A 394 -20.24 4.96 -12.85
CA THR A 394 -19.79 4.51 -11.52
C THR A 394 -19.09 5.63 -10.74
N TRP A 395 -18.36 6.53 -11.40
CA TRP A 395 -17.70 7.68 -10.77
C TRP A 395 -18.75 8.69 -10.25
N VAL A 396 -19.77 8.96 -11.06
CA VAL A 396 -20.79 9.98 -10.82
C VAL A 396 -21.94 9.51 -9.92
N ARG A 397 -22.13 8.20 -9.74
CA ARG A 397 -23.26 7.62 -8.99
C ARG A 397 -23.51 8.23 -7.61
N ASP A 398 -22.44 8.59 -6.89
CA ASP A 398 -22.56 9.16 -5.53
C ASP A 398 -22.57 10.71 -5.53
N ALA A 399 -22.55 11.38 -6.69
CA ALA A 399 -22.50 12.84 -6.85
C ALA A 399 -23.91 13.43 -6.99
N HIS A 400 -24.56 13.69 -5.85
CA HIS A 400 -25.99 14.01 -5.77
C HIS A 400 -26.35 15.40 -6.36
N ASP A 401 -25.39 16.31 -6.48
CA ASP A 401 -25.59 17.68 -6.98
C ASP A 401 -24.94 17.93 -8.36
N MET A 402 -24.57 16.87 -9.09
CA MET A 402 -23.94 17.03 -10.41
C MET A 402 -24.98 17.51 -11.45
N PRO A 403 -24.71 18.57 -12.23
CA PRO A 403 -25.63 19.02 -13.27
C PRO A 403 -25.89 17.90 -14.30
N ALA A 404 -27.14 17.74 -14.73
CA ALA A 404 -27.54 16.67 -15.67
C ALA A 404 -26.74 16.66 -16.99
N ALA A 405 -26.14 17.80 -17.36
CA ALA A 405 -25.24 17.91 -18.50
C ALA A 405 -23.97 17.05 -18.36
N PHE A 406 -23.51 16.78 -17.14
CA PHE A 406 -22.30 16.00 -16.85
C PHE A 406 -22.60 14.58 -16.36
N ALA A 407 -23.84 14.11 -16.39
CA ALA A 407 -24.16 12.73 -16.02
C ALA A 407 -23.75 11.70 -17.08
N GLN A 408 -23.38 12.14 -18.29
CA GLN A 408 -23.02 11.30 -19.44
C GLN A 408 -21.64 11.72 -19.98
N LEU A 409 -20.80 10.73 -20.31
CA LEU A 409 -19.42 10.96 -20.76
C LEU A 409 -19.36 11.77 -22.07
N ASP A 410 -20.27 11.48 -23.02
CA ASP A 410 -20.38 12.14 -24.33
C ASP A 410 -20.59 13.67 -24.28
N ARG A 411 -20.98 14.19 -23.12
CA ARG A 411 -21.31 15.62 -22.93
C ARG A 411 -20.19 16.40 -22.25
N ILE A 412 -19.06 15.77 -21.94
CA ILE A 412 -17.92 16.40 -21.27
C ILE A 412 -16.90 16.86 -22.31
N ASN A 413 -16.66 18.16 -22.39
CA ASN A 413 -15.62 18.71 -23.26
C ASN A 413 -14.30 18.91 -22.50
N LEU A 414 -13.39 17.95 -22.63
CA LEU A 414 -12.05 17.99 -22.01
C LEU A 414 -11.16 19.17 -22.46
N LYS A 415 -11.56 19.92 -23.50
CA LYS A 415 -10.80 21.09 -23.98
C LYS A 415 -11.14 22.39 -23.23
N ASP A 416 -12.22 22.42 -22.46
CA ASP A 416 -12.60 23.58 -21.65
C ASP A 416 -12.04 23.45 -20.22
N ARG A 417 -10.86 24.04 -19.99
CA ARG A 417 -10.14 23.96 -18.70
C ARG A 417 -10.92 24.61 -17.53
N HIS A 418 -11.74 25.62 -17.78
CA HIS A 418 -12.49 26.30 -16.72
C HIS A 418 -13.70 25.45 -16.26
N GLN A 419 -14.43 24.87 -17.21
CA GLN A 419 -15.52 23.94 -16.93
C GLN A 419 -15.01 22.65 -16.26
N PHE A 420 -13.83 22.18 -16.67
CA PHE A 420 -13.15 21.00 -16.13
C PHE A 420 -12.69 21.19 -14.67
N ALA A 421 -12.10 22.35 -14.32
CA ALA A 421 -11.59 22.62 -12.99
C ALA A 421 -12.67 22.90 -11.92
N THR A 422 -13.85 23.42 -12.33
CA THR A 422 -14.86 23.93 -11.39
C THR A 422 -15.97 22.92 -11.07
N GLU A 423 -16.28 21.99 -11.99
CA GLU A 423 -17.53 21.19 -11.90
C GLU A 423 -17.32 19.66 -11.81
N LEU A 424 -16.10 19.13 -11.98
CA LEU A 424 -15.91 17.70 -12.27
C LEU A 424 -14.92 16.91 -11.39
N LEU A 425 -14.18 17.55 -10.48
CA LEU A 425 -13.28 16.84 -9.53
C LEU A 425 -14.13 16.16 -8.45
N PRO A 426 -14.20 14.82 -8.30
CA PRO A 426 -13.02 13.93 -8.18
C PRO A 426 -13.20 12.44 -8.63
N ARG A 427 -12.12 11.74 -9.05
CA ARG A 427 -11.69 10.35 -8.60
C ARG A 427 -10.77 9.59 -9.59
N LEU A 428 -9.67 9.07 -9.01
CA LEU A 428 -8.78 7.92 -9.35
C LEU A 428 -7.93 7.89 -10.65
N ARG A 429 -6.61 7.64 -10.54
CA ARG A 429 -5.97 6.29 -10.64
C ARG A 429 -4.45 6.28 -10.33
N PHE A 430 -3.88 5.06 -10.20
CA PHE A 430 -2.51 4.72 -9.75
C PHE A 430 -1.84 3.69 -10.66
N GLU A 431 -0.51 3.75 -10.74
CA GLU A 431 0.35 2.64 -11.17
C GLU A 431 1.37 2.32 -10.07
N MET A 432 1.59 1.03 -9.79
CA MET A 432 2.59 0.55 -8.82
C MET A 432 3.48 -0.51 -9.46
N LYS A 433 4.77 -0.43 -9.18
CA LYS A 433 5.79 -1.38 -9.64
C LYS A 433 6.61 -1.85 -8.42
N GLU A 434 7.04 -3.11 -8.43
CA GLU A 434 7.94 -3.68 -7.41
C GLU A 434 9.26 -4.11 -8.06
N PHE A 435 10.32 -4.27 -7.27
CA PHE A 435 11.59 -4.79 -7.73
C PHE A 435 11.78 -6.24 -7.22
N PRO A 436 12.49 -7.10 -7.97
CA PRO A 436 12.62 -8.52 -7.61
C PRO A 436 13.55 -8.73 -6.41
N HIS A 437 14.65 -7.98 -6.33
CA HIS A 437 15.67 -8.15 -5.30
C HIS A 437 16.06 -6.83 -4.67
N LYS A 438 16.59 -6.91 -3.45
CA LYS A 438 17.14 -5.78 -2.71
C LYS A 438 18.48 -6.09 -2.07
N LEU A 439 19.23 -5.03 -1.80
CA LEU A 439 20.35 -5.02 -0.84
C LEU A 439 19.98 -4.08 0.31
N SER A 440 20.21 -4.52 1.54
CA SER A 440 19.80 -3.78 2.74
C SER A 440 20.96 -3.58 3.71
N ALA A 441 21.02 -2.40 4.34
CA ALA A 441 21.97 -2.07 5.40
C ALA A 441 21.28 -1.22 6.49
N SER A 442 21.66 -1.38 7.76
CA SER A 442 20.97 -0.74 8.90
C SER A 442 21.94 -0.26 10.00
N GLY A 443 21.41 0.16 11.14
CA GLY A 443 22.21 0.60 12.30
C GLY A 443 23.22 -0.45 12.81
N TRP A 444 23.01 -1.74 12.52
CA TRP A 444 23.96 -2.82 12.81
C TRP A 444 25.28 -2.65 12.05
N ASP A 445 25.24 -2.22 10.80
CA ASP A 445 26.43 -1.96 9.97
C ASP A 445 27.26 -0.78 10.51
N ILE A 446 26.61 0.22 11.10
CA ILE A 446 27.28 1.38 11.73
C ILE A 446 27.93 0.94 13.05
N GLY A 447 27.24 0.09 13.82
CA GLY A 447 27.70 -0.41 15.11
C GLY A 447 28.73 -1.55 15.04
N LYS A 448 29.16 -1.94 13.83
CA LYS A 448 30.10 -3.06 13.63
C LYS A 448 31.44 -2.83 14.32
N MET A 449 32.08 -3.92 14.73
CA MET A 449 33.42 -3.87 15.31
C MET A 449 34.46 -3.61 14.21
N LYS A 450 35.36 -2.65 14.44
CA LYS A 450 36.42 -2.24 13.52
C LYS A 450 37.77 -2.23 14.23
N ALA A 451 38.85 -1.93 13.50
CA ALA A 451 40.19 -1.80 14.08
C ALA A 451 40.28 -0.71 15.16
N PHE A 452 39.54 0.39 14.98
CA PHE A 452 39.39 1.44 15.98
C PHE A 452 37.93 1.48 16.49
N PRO A 453 37.71 1.74 17.79
CA PRO A 453 36.36 1.69 18.35
C PRO A 453 35.44 2.78 17.78
N THR A 454 34.15 2.62 17.98
CA THR A 454 33.14 3.67 17.79
C THR A 454 32.67 4.15 19.16
N THR A 455 32.77 5.45 19.43
CA THR A 455 32.25 6.04 20.68
C THR A 455 31.12 7.01 20.38
N GLY A 456 30.11 7.10 21.25
CA GLY A 456 28.99 8.01 21.02
C GLY A 456 28.27 8.45 22.27
N PHE A 457 27.31 9.36 22.10
CA PHE A 457 26.44 9.83 23.15
C PHE A 457 24.97 9.60 22.85
N SER A 458 24.22 9.29 23.90
CA SER A 458 22.76 9.35 23.87
C SER A 458 22.26 10.37 24.90
N GLY A 459 21.19 11.09 24.56
CA GLY A 459 20.46 11.91 25.53
C GLY A 459 19.76 11.09 26.62
N THR A 460 19.40 9.84 26.33
CA THR A 460 18.67 8.95 27.26
C THR A 460 19.18 7.51 27.22
N ASN A 461 18.77 6.72 28.21
CA ASN A 461 19.09 5.30 28.30
C ASN A 461 17.96 4.37 27.78
N ASP A 462 16.90 4.93 27.21
CA ASP A 462 15.67 4.18 26.89
C ASP A 462 15.85 3.21 25.72
N SER A 463 16.79 3.48 24.80
CA SER A 463 17.09 2.66 23.63
C SER A 463 18.14 1.57 23.87
N ARG A 464 18.65 1.41 25.10
CA ARG A 464 19.76 0.50 25.44
C ARG A 464 19.57 -0.94 24.92
N THR A 465 18.35 -1.46 25.02
CA THR A 465 18.02 -2.83 24.60
C THR A 465 18.01 -2.99 23.08
N ALA A 466 17.77 -1.93 22.32
CA ALA A 466 17.74 -1.91 20.86
C ALA A 466 19.09 -1.58 20.21
N LEU A 467 20.15 -1.33 20.99
CA LEU A 467 21.50 -1.14 20.45
C LEU A 467 22.05 -2.45 19.84
N PRO A 468 22.87 -2.37 18.77
CA PRO A 468 23.59 -3.53 18.23
C PRO A 468 24.41 -4.26 19.31
N LEU A 469 24.55 -5.59 19.20
CA LEU A 469 25.18 -6.41 20.25
C LEU A 469 26.62 -6.00 20.60
N HIS A 470 27.35 -5.43 19.65
CA HIS A 470 28.73 -5.00 19.82
C HIS A 470 28.88 -3.58 20.37
N VAL A 471 27.78 -2.85 20.59
CA VAL A 471 27.78 -1.49 21.14
C VAL A 471 27.32 -1.53 22.60
N HIS A 472 28.21 -1.13 23.51
CA HIS A 472 27.97 -1.20 24.96
C HIS A 472 27.54 0.16 25.53
N GLN A 473 26.41 0.19 26.24
CA GLN A 473 26.03 1.37 27.04
C GLN A 473 26.86 1.43 28.32
N LEU A 474 27.66 2.47 28.49
CA LEU A 474 28.47 2.72 29.68
C LEU A 474 27.72 3.63 30.68
N ASP A 475 27.20 3.03 31.75
CA ASP A 475 26.50 3.75 32.81
C ASP A 475 27.47 4.27 33.88
N LEU A 476 27.94 5.50 33.72
CA LEU A 476 28.85 6.10 34.69
C LEU A 476 28.17 6.37 36.04
N PRO A 477 28.79 6.01 37.18
CA PRO A 477 28.22 6.21 38.52
C PRO A 477 27.77 7.66 38.75
N ASN A 478 28.58 8.62 38.31
CA ASN A 478 28.32 10.05 38.43
C ASN A 478 27.11 10.51 37.59
N GLN A 479 26.68 9.74 36.59
CA GLN A 479 25.60 10.09 35.66
C GLN A 479 24.29 9.33 35.93
N ARG A 480 24.27 8.32 36.81
CA ARG A 480 23.06 7.51 37.09
C ARG A 480 21.85 8.33 37.53
N HIS A 481 22.07 9.45 38.21
CA HIS A 481 21.02 10.33 38.70
C HIS A 481 20.33 11.18 37.60
N THR A 482 20.96 11.33 36.42
CA THR A 482 20.45 12.22 35.37
C THR A 482 19.11 11.78 34.80
N ASN A 483 18.85 10.47 34.70
CA ASN A 483 17.56 9.93 34.28
C ASN A 483 16.41 10.33 35.22
N ALA A 484 16.67 10.41 36.52
CA ALA A 484 15.69 10.83 37.52
C ALA A 484 15.56 12.36 37.58
N LEU A 485 16.63 13.10 37.29
CA LEU A 485 16.65 14.56 37.39
C LEU A 485 15.66 15.25 36.43
N VAL A 486 15.56 14.76 35.19
CA VAL A 486 14.58 15.31 34.23
C VAL A 486 13.15 15.05 34.70
N LEU A 487 12.89 13.87 35.26
CA LEU A 487 11.58 13.54 35.83
C LEU A 487 11.27 14.38 37.07
N ASP A 488 12.25 14.64 37.94
CA ASP A 488 12.12 15.56 39.07
C ASP A 488 11.67 16.95 38.59
N TYR A 489 12.32 17.49 37.56
CA TYR A 489 11.95 18.80 37.00
C TYR A 489 10.53 18.84 36.46
N LEU A 490 10.05 17.77 35.84
CA LEU A 490 8.68 17.67 35.34
C LEU A 490 7.65 17.59 36.47
N LEU A 491 7.99 16.95 37.59
CA LEU A 491 7.09 16.76 38.73
C LEU A 491 6.97 17.98 39.66
N ARG A 492 7.72 19.07 39.44
CA ARG A 492 7.66 20.28 40.28
C ARG A 492 6.32 21.01 40.16
N ASP A 493 5.90 21.64 41.27
CA ASP A 493 4.62 22.36 41.43
C ASP A 493 4.40 23.56 40.48
N GLY A 494 5.40 23.95 39.68
CA GLY A 494 5.28 25.00 38.66
C GLY A 494 4.76 24.51 37.30
N ASN A 495 4.69 23.19 37.09
CA ASN A 495 4.16 22.59 35.86
C ASN A 495 2.69 22.22 36.04
N ASP A 496 1.92 22.26 34.96
CA ASP A 496 0.46 22.04 35.02
C ASP A 496 -0.04 21.12 33.90
N VAL A 497 -1.27 20.62 34.05
CA VAL A 497 -1.94 19.76 33.09
C VAL A 497 -3.29 20.37 32.71
N GLN A 498 -3.49 20.60 31.41
CA GLN A 498 -4.73 21.12 30.86
C GLN A 498 -5.36 20.09 29.92
N ILE A 499 -6.62 19.72 30.20
CA ILE A 499 -7.40 18.81 29.35
C ILE A 499 -7.99 19.62 28.19
N VAL A 500 -7.81 19.12 26.96
CA VAL A 500 -8.39 19.71 25.75
C VAL A 500 -9.63 18.89 25.34
N PRO A 501 -10.85 19.48 25.34
CA PRO A 501 -12.08 18.81 24.95
C PRO A 501 -12.08 18.29 23.49
N ALA A 502 -12.93 17.32 23.19
CA ALA A 502 -13.09 16.79 21.82
C ALA A 502 -13.96 17.72 20.95
N LEU A 503 -13.51 18.00 19.72
CA LEU A 503 -14.17 18.90 18.75
C LEU A 503 -15.66 18.59 18.50
N ALA A 504 -16.08 17.33 18.56
CA ALA A 504 -17.48 16.94 18.35
C ALA A 504 -18.47 17.46 19.41
N SER A 505 -17.99 18.02 20.52
CA SER A 505 -18.82 18.50 21.64
C SER A 505 -19.03 20.02 21.67
N LEU A 506 -18.46 20.78 20.73
CA LEU A 506 -18.56 22.24 20.69
C LEU A 506 -19.54 22.68 19.59
N GLY A 507 -20.79 22.92 19.99
CA GLY A 507 -21.67 23.81 19.23
C GLY A 507 -21.04 25.20 19.10
N ALA A 508 -21.36 25.92 18.03
CA ALA A 508 -20.65 27.10 17.52
C ALA A 508 -20.48 28.33 18.46
N ASN A 509 -20.84 28.27 19.76
CA ASN A 509 -20.93 29.44 20.65
C ASN A 509 -20.28 29.27 22.04
N VAL A 510 -19.25 28.43 22.22
CA VAL A 510 -18.53 28.35 23.52
C VAL A 510 -17.19 29.06 23.45
N SER A 511 -16.89 29.88 24.48
CA SER A 511 -15.62 30.57 24.67
C SER A 511 -14.47 29.56 24.77
N THR A 512 -13.83 29.29 23.65
CA THR A 512 -12.70 28.37 23.50
C THR A 512 -11.45 28.91 24.19
N SER A 513 -10.74 28.06 24.93
CA SER A 513 -9.44 28.43 25.52
C SER A 513 -8.37 28.58 24.43
N ASP A 514 -7.32 29.38 24.66
CA ASP A 514 -6.26 29.58 23.66
C ASP A 514 -5.56 28.27 23.25
N ALA A 515 -5.48 27.30 24.17
CA ALA A 515 -4.94 25.97 23.93
C ALA A 515 -5.80 25.11 22.98
N GLU A 516 -7.13 25.25 23.02
CA GLU A 516 -8.05 24.54 22.12
C GLU A 516 -7.95 25.05 20.69
N ARG A 517 -7.86 26.39 20.51
CA ARG A 517 -7.66 27.00 19.19
C ARG A 517 -6.30 26.64 18.59
N LEU A 518 -5.26 26.61 19.43
CA LEU A 518 -3.92 26.21 19.01
C LEU A 518 -3.87 24.75 18.53
N LEU A 519 -4.52 23.82 19.24
CA LEU A 519 -4.50 22.40 18.86
C LEU A 519 -5.23 22.16 17.52
N ASP A 520 -6.36 22.81 17.29
CA ASP A 520 -7.11 22.73 16.03
C ASP A 520 -6.29 23.30 14.85
N MET A 521 -5.65 24.45 15.08
CA MET A 521 -4.73 25.06 14.10
C MET A 521 -3.54 24.15 13.80
N ILE A 522 -2.92 23.55 14.82
CA ILE A 522 -1.78 22.64 14.67
C ILE A 522 -2.19 21.38 13.90
N LEU A 523 -3.47 20.97 13.88
CA LEU A 523 -3.92 19.76 13.16
C LEU A 523 -4.29 19.99 11.69
N GLU A 524 -4.69 21.19 11.28
CA GLU A 524 -5.11 21.48 9.89
C GLU A 524 -4.10 22.31 9.06
N LEU A 525 -3.27 23.16 9.70
CA LEU A 525 -2.36 24.12 9.05
C LEU A 525 -0.88 23.67 9.00
N SER A 526 -0.12 24.04 7.97
CA SER A 526 1.35 23.83 7.89
C SER A 526 2.13 24.64 8.95
N ASN A 527 3.41 24.33 9.20
CA ASN A 527 4.25 25.04 10.19
C ASN A 527 4.23 26.57 10.01
N VAL A 528 4.36 27.04 8.76
CA VAL A 528 4.30 28.48 8.42
C VAL A 528 2.92 29.06 8.69
N GLU A 529 1.86 28.32 8.35
CA GLU A 529 0.47 28.78 8.54
C GLU A 529 0.09 28.80 10.02
N VAL A 530 0.55 27.83 10.82
CA VAL A 530 0.44 27.85 12.28
C VAL A 530 1.14 29.08 12.83
N ALA A 531 2.39 29.34 12.43
CA ALA A 531 3.13 30.52 12.89
C ALA A 531 2.43 31.84 12.51
N LYS A 532 1.94 31.96 11.27
CA LYS A 532 1.15 33.12 10.81
C LYS A 532 -0.11 33.32 11.64
N ARG A 533 -0.90 32.26 11.79
CA ARG A 533 -2.19 32.33 12.45
C ARG A 533 -2.03 32.54 13.95
N TRP A 534 -1.01 31.94 14.58
CA TRP A 534 -0.71 32.13 15.98
C TRP A 534 -0.27 33.57 16.25
N LEU A 535 0.55 34.17 15.39
CA LEU A 535 0.94 35.58 15.51
C LEU A 535 -0.26 36.54 15.43
N VAL A 536 -1.24 36.23 14.57
CA VAL A 536 -2.47 37.04 14.44
C VAL A 536 -3.34 36.96 15.70
N LEU A 537 -3.39 35.80 16.36
CA LEU A 537 -4.14 35.60 17.61
C LEU A 537 -3.40 36.14 18.85
N SER A 538 -2.11 36.48 18.72
CA SER A 538 -1.27 36.87 19.84
C SER A 538 -1.30 38.38 20.13
N ASP A 539 -1.06 38.73 21.40
CA ASP A 539 -0.98 40.11 21.87
C ASP A 539 0.07 40.94 21.15
N ALA A 540 -0.16 42.26 21.08
CA ALA A 540 0.70 43.23 20.40
C ALA A 540 2.15 43.27 20.91
N SER A 541 2.41 42.74 22.12
CA SER A 541 3.74 42.56 22.70
C SER A 541 4.60 41.55 21.93
N ILE A 542 3.96 40.56 21.29
CA ILE A 542 4.64 39.58 20.43
C ILE A 542 4.79 40.15 19.02
N GLN A 543 6.03 40.26 18.56
CA GLN A 543 6.37 40.88 17.26
C GLN A 543 6.63 39.85 16.16
N ALA A 544 6.99 38.62 16.53
CA ALA A 544 7.35 37.58 15.58
C ALA A 544 7.15 36.16 16.13
N VAL A 545 7.17 35.17 15.22
CA VAL A 545 7.14 33.74 15.56
C VAL A 545 8.29 33.04 14.87
N VAL A 546 9.09 32.28 15.63
CA VAL A 546 10.17 31.42 15.15
C VAL A 546 9.59 30.04 14.89
N PHE A 547 9.91 29.47 13.73
CA PHE A 547 9.50 28.14 13.30
C PHE A 547 10.57 27.54 12.37
N LEU A 548 10.47 26.25 12.03
CA LEU A 548 11.30 25.66 10.96
C LEU A 548 10.53 25.58 9.65
N ASP A 549 11.17 26.03 8.59
CA ASP A 549 10.61 25.97 7.24
C ASP A 549 10.77 24.57 6.60
N GLN A 550 10.34 24.45 5.34
CA GLN A 550 10.35 23.19 4.58
C GLN A 550 11.77 22.67 4.27
N VAL A 551 12.83 23.46 4.52
CA VAL A 551 14.23 23.11 4.23
C VAL A 551 15.02 22.89 5.54
N ASP A 552 14.31 22.65 6.64
CA ASP A 552 14.82 22.49 8.00
C ASP A 552 15.70 23.67 8.44
N GLU A 553 15.34 24.90 8.03
CA GLU A 553 16.04 26.13 8.44
C GLU A 553 15.21 26.91 9.47
N LEU A 554 15.88 27.38 10.53
CA LEU A 554 15.25 28.20 11.56
C LEU A 554 14.90 29.56 10.98
N SER A 555 13.61 29.79 10.79
CA SER A 555 13.05 30.97 10.14
C SER A 555 12.12 31.72 11.09
N VAL A 556 11.98 33.02 10.89
CA VAL A 556 11.13 33.90 11.69
C VAL A 556 10.14 34.62 10.80
N ILE A 557 8.87 34.65 11.21
CA ILE A 557 7.83 35.45 10.57
C ILE A 557 7.42 36.63 11.46
N ASN A 558 7.47 37.84 10.91
CA ASN A 558 7.04 39.05 11.61
C ASN A 558 5.58 39.42 11.32
N ARG A 559 5.04 40.41 12.05
CA ARG A 559 3.65 40.90 11.85
C ARG A 559 3.35 41.45 10.45
N LYS A 560 4.38 41.75 9.64
CA LYS A 560 4.23 42.18 8.23
C LYS A 560 4.14 41.00 7.27
N GLY A 561 4.17 39.77 7.77
CA GLY A 561 4.11 38.53 6.98
C GLY A 561 5.41 38.19 6.26
N ARG A 562 6.53 38.86 6.56
CA ARG A 562 7.84 38.56 5.97
C ARG A 562 8.52 37.43 6.73
N VAL A 563 9.07 36.47 5.98
CA VAL A 563 9.85 35.34 6.49
C VAL A 563 11.33 35.60 6.23
N GLU A 564 12.16 35.49 7.25
CA GLU A 564 13.61 35.68 7.20
C GLU A 564 14.31 34.59 8.03
N VAL A 565 15.57 34.26 7.69
CA VAL A 565 16.36 33.30 8.48
C VAL A 565 16.70 33.90 9.85
N LEU A 566 16.53 33.13 10.92
CA LEU A 566 16.68 33.60 12.30
C LEU A 566 18.08 34.20 12.54
N GLN A 567 19.14 33.55 12.05
CA GLN A 567 20.53 34.00 12.28
C GLN A 567 20.82 35.40 11.72
N THR A 568 20.16 35.77 10.63
CA THR A 568 20.34 37.07 9.96
C THR A 568 19.32 38.13 10.42
N SER A 569 18.35 37.72 11.23
CA SER A 569 17.26 38.56 11.68
C SER A 569 17.60 39.31 12.97
N ALA A 570 17.03 40.50 13.14
CA ALA A 570 17.12 41.27 14.38
C ALA A 570 16.52 40.53 15.60
N PHE A 571 15.65 39.54 15.36
CA PHE A 571 15.01 38.74 16.40
C PHE A 571 15.92 37.64 16.99
N ALA A 572 17.09 37.36 16.40
CA ALA A 572 18.04 36.38 16.94
C ALA A 572 18.46 36.65 18.38
N THR A 573 18.54 37.94 18.74
CA THR A 573 18.92 38.42 20.07
C THR A 573 17.73 38.86 20.92
N GLN A 574 16.53 38.91 20.35
CA GLN A 574 15.29 39.40 20.97
C GLN A 574 14.22 38.31 21.00
N LEU A 575 14.58 37.14 21.53
CA LEU A 575 13.64 36.02 21.63
C LEU A 575 12.52 36.28 22.64
N ASP A 576 12.66 37.27 23.53
CA ASP A 576 11.66 37.71 24.52
C ASP A 576 10.39 38.29 23.91
N VAL A 577 10.46 38.82 22.69
CA VAL A 577 9.28 39.32 21.94
C VAL A 577 8.80 38.32 20.88
N CYS A 578 9.30 37.08 20.92
CA CYS A 578 9.02 36.05 19.92
C CYS A 578 8.33 34.82 20.51
N LEU A 579 7.32 34.28 19.81
CA LEU A 579 6.86 32.93 20.08
C LEU A 579 7.73 31.92 19.34
N VAL A 580 7.79 30.70 19.84
CA VAL A 580 8.56 29.61 19.22
C VAL A 580 7.65 28.42 19.01
N PHE A 581 7.56 27.97 17.76
CA PHE A 581 6.84 26.77 17.37
C PHE A 581 7.84 25.71 16.91
N LEU A 582 7.84 24.55 17.59
CA LEU A 582 8.64 23.38 17.22
C LEU A 582 7.69 22.21 17.04
N ASP A 583 7.74 21.57 15.88
CA ASP A 583 7.10 20.28 15.68
C ASP A 583 7.91 19.13 16.32
N GLU A 584 7.34 17.92 16.33
CA GLU A 584 7.97 16.75 16.96
C GLU A 584 9.39 16.47 16.44
N SER A 585 9.59 16.49 15.12
CA SER A 585 10.89 16.19 14.50
C SER A 585 11.97 17.21 14.87
N HIS A 586 11.56 18.46 15.10
CA HIS A 586 12.46 19.56 15.42
C HIS A 586 12.60 19.85 16.91
N THR A 587 11.98 19.05 17.78
CA THR A 587 12.27 19.07 19.22
C THR A 587 13.64 18.47 19.55
N ARG A 588 14.26 17.75 18.60
CA ARG A 588 15.61 17.20 18.67
C ARG A 588 16.62 18.13 17.98
N GLY A 589 17.84 18.22 18.50
CA GLY A 589 18.93 19.00 17.90
C GLY A 589 18.82 20.54 18.05
N THR A 590 17.62 21.10 17.90
CA THR A 590 17.38 22.55 17.92
C THR A 590 17.79 23.18 19.26
N ASP A 591 18.70 24.16 19.24
CA ASP A 591 19.15 24.88 20.43
C ASP A 591 18.84 26.37 20.32
N LEU A 592 17.90 26.83 21.15
CA LEU A 592 17.46 28.22 21.23
C LEU A 592 17.69 28.76 22.65
N ARG A 593 18.21 29.99 22.75
CA ARG A 593 18.44 30.66 24.04
C ARG A 593 17.16 31.34 24.52
N LEU A 594 16.24 30.54 25.06
CA LEU A 594 14.95 31.04 25.55
C LEU A 594 15.10 31.84 26.87
N PRO A 595 14.30 32.90 27.09
CA PRO A 595 14.30 33.67 28.33
C PRO A 595 13.94 32.85 29.58
N GLU A 596 14.37 33.30 30.76
CA GLU A 596 14.23 32.54 32.02
C GLU A 596 12.79 32.35 32.49
N THR A 597 11.88 33.22 32.08
CA THR A 597 10.47 33.23 32.49
C THR A 597 9.54 32.54 31.49
N TYR A 598 10.09 31.90 30.45
CA TYR A 598 9.27 31.26 29.42
C TYR A 598 8.43 30.11 29.98
N ARG A 599 7.22 29.98 29.43
CA ARG A 599 6.32 28.86 29.67
C ARG A 599 6.03 28.17 28.34
N ALA A 600 6.23 26.86 28.27
CA ALA A 600 5.96 26.08 27.05
C ALA A 600 4.69 25.26 27.18
N ALA A 601 3.91 25.18 26.09
CA ALA A 601 2.80 24.26 25.96
C ALA A 601 3.26 22.99 25.23
N VAL A 602 3.11 21.83 25.87
CA VAL A 602 3.52 20.53 25.33
C VAL A 602 2.27 19.73 24.98
N THR A 603 2.03 19.55 23.69
CA THR A 603 0.88 18.78 23.19
C THR A 603 1.19 17.28 23.20
N LEU A 604 0.33 16.47 23.81
CA LEU A 604 0.50 15.02 23.83
C LEU A 604 -0.16 14.35 22.61
N GLY A 605 0.59 13.49 21.93
CA GLY A 605 0.12 12.65 20.81
C GLY A 605 0.21 11.16 21.14
N ALA A 606 -0.45 10.31 20.34
CA ALA A 606 -0.32 8.85 20.47
C ALA A 606 1.10 8.39 20.08
N ASN A 607 1.57 7.26 20.63
CA ASN A 607 2.92 6.72 20.42
C ASN A 607 4.05 7.62 20.92
N LEU A 608 3.76 8.53 21.87
CA LEU A 608 4.75 9.44 22.44
C LEU A 608 5.57 8.74 23.53
N THR A 609 6.81 8.37 23.21
CA THR A 609 7.72 7.74 24.17
C THR A 609 8.22 8.72 25.23
N LYS A 610 8.68 8.18 26.37
CA LYS A 610 9.26 8.98 27.46
C LYS A 610 10.43 9.82 26.94
N ASP A 611 11.32 9.20 26.17
CA ASP A 611 12.45 9.88 25.54
C ASP A 611 12.01 11.12 24.74
N ARG A 612 11.09 10.97 23.78
CA ARG A 612 10.57 12.10 22.97
C ARG A 612 9.92 13.19 23.82
N LEU A 613 9.10 12.81 24.82
CA LEU A 613 8.49 13.75 25.75
C LEU A 613 9.55 14.56 26.50
N THR A 614 10.54 13.88 27.07
CA THR A 614 11.62 14.53 27.84
C THR A 614 12.47 15.44 26.97
N GLN A 615 12.77 15.02 25.73
CA GLN A 615 13.55 15.82 24.78
C GLN A 615 12.85 17.12 24.38
N ALA A 616 11.53 17.06 24.17
CA ALA A 616 10.69 18.23 23.93
C ALA A 616 10.67 19.18 25.13
N CYS A 617 10.42 18.67 26.34
CA CYS A 617 10.41 19.50 27.55
C CYS A 617 11.78 20.15 27.83
N MET A 618 12.88 19.44 27.57
CA MET A 618 14.24 19.92 27.81
C MET A 618 14.74 20.95 26.79
N ARG A 619 13.91 21.37 25.81
CA ARG A 619 14.14 22.63 25.08
C ARG A 619 14.06 23.84 26.00
N MET A 620 13.30 23.71 27.09
CA MET A 620 13.34 24.63 28.23
C MET A 620 14.59 24.35 29.07
N ARG A 621 15.77 24.83 28.63
CA ARG A 621 17.07 24.55 29.29
C ARG A 621 17.15 24.97 30.76
N LYS A 622 16.27 25.87 31.22
CA LYS A 622 16.14 26.32 32.62
C LYS A 622 14.85 25.80 33.27
N LEU A 623 14.32 24.65 32.82
CA LEU A 623 13.16 24.00 33.41
C LEU A 623 13.39 23.73 34.90
N GLY A 624 12.43 24.13 35.73
CA GLY A 624 12.56 24.05 37.20
C GLY A 624 13.48 25.12 37.81
N LYS A 625 14.05 26.02 36.98
CA LYS A 625 14.85 27.20 37.36
C LYS A 625 14.28 28.47 36.70
N GLY A 626 12.97 28.67 36.84
CA GLY A 626 12.21 29.80 36.26
C GLY A 626 11.31 29.39 35.10
N GLN A 627 11.82 28.55 34.18
CA GLN A 627 11.03 28.05 33.05
C GLN A 627 10.08 26.93 33.50
N THR A 628 8.89 26.88 32.91
CA THR A 628 7.81 25.92 33.25
C THR A 628 7.16 25.33 32.00
N VAL A 629 6.47 24.19 32.17
CA VAL A 629 5.69 23.54 31.11
C VAL A 629 4.23 23.34 31.50
N VAL A 630 3.34 23.38 30.51
CA VAL A 630 1.95 22.94 30.63
C VAL A 630 1.68 21.83 29.63
N PHE A 631 1.18 20.69 30.11
CA PHE A 631 0.81 19.57 29.24
C PHE A 631 -0.62 19.75 28.75
N CYS A 632 -0.79 19.81 27.43
CA CYS A 632 -2.09 19.83 26.78
C CYS A 632 -2.48 18.40 26.41
N VAL A 633 -3.51 17.87 27.07
CA VAL A 633 -3.95 16.46 26.96
C VAL A 633 -5.23 16.37 26.14
N PRO A 634 -5.19 15.90 24.88
CA PRO A 634 -6.40 15.66 24.08
C PRO A 634 -7.28 14.57 24.70
N ALA A 635 -8.58 14.58 24.39
CA ALA A 635 -9.55 13.61 24.89
C ALA A 635 -9.16 12.13 24.61
N GLU A 636 -8.53 11.84 23.46
CA GLU A 636 -8.00 10.50 23.15
C GLU A 636 -6.91 10.08 24.15
N ILE A 637 -5.93 10.95 24.39
CA ILE A 637 -4.81 10.66 25.28
C ILE A 637 -5.27 10.57 26.72
N LYS A 638 -6.24 11.41 27.12
CA LYS A 638 -6.93 11.29 28.41
C LYS A 638 -7.50 9.89 28.60
N ALA A 639 -8.20 9.34 27.60
CA ALA A 639 -8.76 7.99 27.68
C ALA A 639 -7.67 6.92 27.83
N LYS A 640 -6.56 7.04 27.10
CA LYS A 640 -5.41 6.12 27.20
C LYS A 640 -4.71 6.19 28.57
N ILE A 641 -4.51 7.39 29.11
CA ILE A 641 -3.92 7.60 30.43
C ILE A 641 -4.80 6.98 31.53
N LEU A 642 -6.11 7.22 31.48
CA LEU A 642 -7.06 6.67 32.45
C LEU A 642 -7.13 5.13 32.39
N LEU A 643 -7.10 4.56 31.19
CA LEU A 643 -7.06 3.10 30.99
C LEU A 643 -5.78 2.50 31.60
N CYS A 644 -4.63 3.13 31.35
CA CYS A 644 -3.33 2.71 31.85
C CYS A 644 -3.20 2.83 33.38
N THR A 645 -3.77 3.89 33.96
CA THR A 645 -3.68 4.17 35.41
C THR A 645 -4.81 3.54 36.21
N THR A 646 -5.76 2.86 35.55
CA THR A 646 -7.02 2.33 36.14
C THR A 646 -7.83 3.36 36.94
N LYS A 647 -7.62 4.66 36.67
CA LYS A 647 -8.35 5.76 37.32
C LYS A 647 -9.76 5.90 36.74
N PRO A 648 -10.79 6.22 37.55
CA PRO A 648 -12.13 6.50 37.05
C PRO A 648 -12.17 7.70 36.10
N THR A 649 -13.13 7.73 35.16
CA THR A 649 -13.19 8.70 34.05
C THR A 649 -13.27 10.18 34.47
N ARG A 650 -13.72 10.44 35.70
CA ARG A 650 -13.85 11.79 36.29
C ARG A 650 -12.62 12.24 37.08
N SER A 651 -11.60 11.40 37.23
CA SER A 651 -10.38 11.75 37.97
C SER A 651 -9.59 12.84 37.25
N ARG A 652 -8.95 13.72 38.03
CA ARG A 652 -7.97 14.67 37.52
C ARG A 652 -6.73 13.91 37.05
N ILE A 653 -6.22 14.27 35.88
CA ILE A 653 -4.93 13.77 35.39
C ILE A 653 -3.83 14.61 36.00
N GLU A 654 -2.85 13.94 36.58
CA GLU A 654 -1.63 14.53 37.13
C GLU A 654 -0.44 14.25 36.20
N ILE A 655 0.66 14.97 36.40
CA ILE A 655 1.88 14.77 35.61
C ILE A 655 2.44 13.35 35.81
N CYS A 656 2.30 12.79 37.01
CA CYS A 656 2.69 11.40 37.31
C CYS A 656 1.93 10.38 36.43
N ASP A 657 0.65 10.64 36.11
CA ASP A 657 -0.15 9.77 35.25
C ASP A 657 0.33 9.82 33.80
N ILE A 658 0.71 11.01 33.32
CA ILE A 658 1.28 11.22 31.98
C ILE A 658 2.61 10.48 31.86
N LEU A 659 3.48 10.60 32.87
CA LEU A 659 4.76 9.90 32.93
C LEU A 659 4.57 8.38 33.01
N HIS A 660 3.62 7.91 33.83
CA HIS A 660 3.29 6.49 33.91
C HIS A 660 2.85 5.95 32.55
N TRP A 661 1.91 6.63 31.88
CA TRP A 661 1.43 6.24 30.55
C TRP A 661 2.54 6.25 29.50
N THR A 662 3.35 7.31 29.40
CA THR A 662 4.44 7.38 28.42
C THR A 662 5.50 6.30 28.63
N ILE A 663 5.77 5.90 29.88
CA ILE A 663 6.75 4.86 30.20
C ILE A 663 6.17 3.46 29.97
N THR A 664 5.07 3.13 30.66
CA THR A 664 4.56 1.76 30.74
C THR A 664 3.70 1.37 29.54
N SER A 665 2.94 2.31 28.98
CA SER A 665 2.14 2.05 27.78
C SER A 665 2.98 2.30 26.52
N GLU A 666 3.48 3.51 26.31
CA GLU A 666 4.03 3.87 25.01
C GLU A 666 5.47 3.38 24.80
N THR A 667 6.41 3.67 25.72
CA THR A 667 7.83 3.29 25.56
C THR A 667 8.04 1.78 25.55
N TRP A 668 7.38 1.06 26.46
CA TRP A 668 7.40 -0.40 26.48
C TRP A 668 6.82 -1.00 25.20
N THR A 669 5.68 -0.49 24.72
CA THR A 669 5.05 -0.98 23.49
C THR A 669 5.92 -0.69 22.27
N ASP A 670 6.53 0.50 22.18
CA ASP A 670 7.46 0.86 21.09
C ASP A 670 8.68 -0.07 21.07
N MET A 671 9.27 -0.35 22.23
CA MET A 671 10.41 -1.27 22.36
C MET A 671 10.02 -2.69 21.95
N ARG A 672 8.93 -3.21 22.51
CA ARG A 672 8.43 -4.56 22.19
C ARG A 672 8.12 -4.73 20.70
N ARG A 673 7.59 -3.69 20.05
CA ARG A 673 7.33 -3.67 18.60
C ARG A 673 8.60 -3.58 17.77
N SER A 674 9.64 -2.92 18.28
CA SER A 674 10.91 -2.74 17.59
C SER A 674 11.81 -3.98 17.65
N MET A 675 11.64 -4.85 18.65
CA MET A 675 12.53 -6.02 18.86
C MET A 675 12.53 -7.07 17.74
N PRO A 676 11.39 -7.45 17.13
CA PRO A 676 11.43 -8.36 15.99
C PRO A 676 12.19 -7.78 14.79
N LEU A 677 12.10 -6.46 14.58
CA LEU A 677 12.83 -5.77 13.50
C LEU A 677 14.33 -5.77 13.80
N TRP A 678 14.69 -5.41 15.03
CA TRP A 678 16.05 -5.49 15.54
C TRP A 678 16.67 -6.88 15.31
N ALA A 679 15.91 -7.94 15.60
CA ALA A 679 16.35 -9.31 15.45
C ALA A 679 16.54 -9.71 13.97
N ALA A 680 15.57 -9.41 13.10
CA ALA A 680 15.67 -9.68 11.67
C ALA A 680 16.89 -8.98 11.04
N GLN A 681 17.10 -7.71 11.39
CA GLN A 681 18.27 -6.94 10.95
C GLN A 681 19.58 -7.51 11.50
N GLY A 682 19.61 -7.97 12.75
CA GLY A 682 20.80 -8.56 13.37
C GLY A 682 21.18 -9.91 12.76
N VAL A 683 20.21 -10.79 12.50
CA VAL A 683 20.43 -12.08 11.82
C VAL A 683 20.94 -11.85 10.38
N ARG A 684 20.37 -10.87 9.67
CA ARG A 684 20.87 -10.45 8.35
C ARG A 684 22.31 -9.98 8.43
N PHE A 685 22.63 -9.09 9.37
CA PHE A 685 23.97 -8.55 9.56
C PHE A 685 24.98 -9.67 9.83
N ASP A 686 24.68 -10.61 10.73
CA ASP A 686 25.57 -11.74 11.02
C ASP A 686 25.83 -12.60 9.76
N ARG A 687 24.80 -12.89 8.97
CA ARG A 687 24.97 -13.56 7.67
C ARG A 687 25.88 -12.77 6.73
N GLN A 688 25.64 -11.47 6.57
CA GLN A 688 26.43 -10.60 5.68
C GLN A 688 27.89 -10.49 6.15
N ASP A 689 28.14 -10.40 7.45
CA ASP A 689 29.49 -10.33 8.04
C ASP A 689 30.26 -11.64 7.83
N ARG A 690 29.61 -12.81 7.96
CA ARG A 690 30.21 -14.11 7.60
C ARG A 690 30.62 -14.16 6.12
N LEU A 691 29.75 -13.71 5.22
CA LEU A 691 30.06 -13.63 3.78
C LEU A 691 31.23 -12.68 3.51
N TRP A 692 31.27 -11.54 4.20
CA TRP A 692 32.35 -10.56 4.10
C TRP A 692 33.69 -11.15 4.55
N LYS A 693 33.72 -11.81 5.72
CA LYS A 693 34.91 -12.49 6.25
C LYS A 693 35.42 -13.60 5.33
N GLN A 694 34.53 -14.34 4.67
CA GLN A 694 34.91 -15.36 3.68
C GLN A 694 35.55 -14.77 2.41
N ALA A 695 35.22 -13.51 2.07
CA ALA A 695 35.75 -12.80 0.91
C ALA A 695 37.06 -12.05 1.19
N GLN A 696 37.51 -11.98 2.44
CA GLN A 696 38.74 -11.30 2.83
C GLN A 696 39.96 -12.21 2.66
N ASN A 697 40.97 -11.70 1.95
CA ASN A 697 42.29 -12.32 1.81
C ASN A 697 43.37 -11.31 2.21
N GLN A 698 44.13 -11.59 3.28
CA GLN A 698 45.21 -10.74 3.80
C GLN A 698 44.79 -9.26 4.02
N GLY A 699 43.60 -9.04 4.59
CA GLY A 699 43.06 -7.69 4.87
C GLY A 699 42.54 -6.93 3.65
N ARG A 700 42.39 -7.62 2.50
CA ARG A 700 41.84 -7.08 1.26
C ARG A 700 40.61 -7.88 0.85
N THR A 701 39.49 -7.20 0.62
CA THR A 701 38.26 -7.84 0.16
C THR A 701 38.26 -7.98 -1.36
N ILE A 702 37.90 -9.16 -1.89
CA ILE A 702 37.69 -9.39 -3.32
C ILE A 702 36.40 -10.19 -3.47
N LEU A 703 35.39 -9.59 -4.09
CA LEU A 703 34.12 -10.24 -4.37
C LEU A 703 34.01 -10.57 -5.86
N SER A 704 33.82 -11.85 -6.18
CA SER A 704 33.31 -12.25 -7.50
C SER A 704 31.82 -11.90 -7.62
N PRO A 705 31.28 -11.71 -8.85
CA PRO A 705 29.85 -11.45 -9.03
C PRO A 705 28.93 -12.49 -8.38
N GLN A 706 29.35 -13.76 -8.35
CA GLN A 706 28.60 -14.84 -7.69
C GLN A 706 28.59 -14.70 -6.16
N GLN A 707 29.74 -14.34 -5.56
CA GLN A 707 29.81 -14.07 -4.11
C GLN A 707 29.05 -12.79 -3.74
N ALA A 708 29.10 -11.77 -4.60
CA ALA A 708 28.35 -10.53 -4.40
C ALA A 708 26.82 -10.76 -4.49
N ALA A 709 26.37 -11.65 -5.38
CA ALA A 709 24.96 -12.03 -5.49
C ALA A 709 24.41 -12.73 -4.23
N ALA A 710 25.27 -13.34 -3.40
CA ALA A 710 24.85 -13.95 -2.13
C ALA A 710 24.39 -12.94 -1.07
N PHE A 711 24.67 -11.64 -1.27
CA PHE A 711 24.17 -10.54 -0.44
C PHE A 711 22.76 -10.09 -0.84
N LEU A 712 22.23 -10.53 -2.00
CA LEU A 712 20.88 -10.20 -2.43
C LEU A 712 19.83 -10.86 -1.53
N GLU A 713 18.76 -10.12 -1.28
CA GLU A 713 17.55 -10.57 -0.61
C GLU A 713 16.36 -10.50 -1.57
N ASP A 714 15.42 -11.42 -1.43
CA ASP A 714 14.16 -11.37 -2.19
C ASP A 714 13.31 -10.22 -1.67
N GLU A 715 13.02 -9.25 -2.53
CA GLU A 715 12.14 -8.11 -2.20
C GLU A 715 10.68 -8.43 -2.53
N ALA A 716 10.45 -9.03 -3.70
CA ALA A 716 9.12 -9.47 -4.12
C ALA A 716 8.74 -10.76 -3.39
N GLN A 717 7.71 -10.69 -2.54
CA GLN A 717 7.13 -11.87 -1.88
C GLN A 717 5.71 -12.11 -2.40
N SER A 718 5.45 -13.34 -2.82
CA SER A 718 4.10 -13.77 -3.19
C SER A 718 3.13 -13.66 -2.01
N LEU A 719 1.83 -13.51 -2.31
CA LEU A 719 0.80 -13.53 -1.25
C LEU A 719 0.83 -14.81 -0.41
N GLU A 720 1.23 -15.93 -1.02
CA GLU A 720 1.37 -17.22 -0.33
C GLU A 720 2.46 -17.19 0.73
N ASN A 721 3.67 -16.76 0.37
CA ASN A 721 4.78 -16.68 1.32
C ASN A 721 4.48 -15.70 2.47
N ARG A 722 3.68 -14.65 2.19
CA ARG A 722 3.39 -13.58 3.14
C ARG A 722 2.24 -13.92 4.10
N TYR A 723 1.17 -14.55 3.63
CA TYR A 723 -0.08 -14.67 4.39
C TYR A 723 -0.55 -16.09 4.67
N ARG A 724 0.04 -17.11 4.03
CA ARG A 724 -0.36 -18.49 4.27
C ARG A 724 0.00 -18.86 5.72
N PRO A 725 -0.95 -19.40 6.52
CA PRO A 725 -0.70 -19.78 7.90
C PRO A 725 0.46 -20.77 7.98
N SER A 726 1.55 -20.36 8.63
CA SER A 726 2.71 -21.21 8.85
C SER A 726 2.92 -21.37 10.35
N THR A 727 2.88 -22.60 10.84
CA THR A 727 3.30 -22.94 12.20
C THR A 727 4.83 -22.80 12.29
N GLY A 728 5.34 -21.61 12.67
CA GLY A 728 6.75 -21.44 13.05
C GLY A 728 7.58 -20.37 12.32
N LEU A 729 7.02 -19.20 11.98
CA LEU A 729 7.85 -18.08 11.48
C LEU A 729 9.02 -17.74 12.42
N THR A 730 8.80 -17.81 13.74
CA THR A 730 9.84 -17.65 14.77
C THR A 730 10.93 -18.73 14.68
N THR A 731 10.55 -19.96 14.35
CA THR A 731 11.48 -21.10 14.22
C THR A 731 12.37 -20.97 12.98
N SER A 732 11.89 -20.31 11.92
CA SER A 732 12.66 -20.12 10.67
C SER A 732 13.79 -19.08 10.78
N LEU A 733 13.55 -17.95 11.47
CA LEU A 733 14.54 -16.88 11.67
C LEU A 733 15.75 -17.33 12.49
N PHE A 734 15.53 -18.24 13.44
CA PHE A 734 16.56 -18.76 14.34
C PHE A 734 16.91 -20.24 14.07
N ALA A 735 16.53 -20.79 12.91
CA ALA A 735 16.69 -22.21 12.58
C ALA A 735 18.14 -22.72 12.69
N TRP A 736 19.12 -21.82 12.55
CA TRP A 736 20.56 -22.08 12.65
C TRP A 736 21.24 -21.13 13.64
N ALA A 737 20.64 -20.93 14.82
CA ALA A 737 21.20 -20.04 15.82
C ALA A 737 22.57 -20.53 16.34
N GLU A 738 23.63 -19.80 16.01
CA GLU A 738 24.99 -19.98 16.54
C GLU A 738 25.61 -18.61 16.83
N GLY A 739 26.39 -18.50 17.91
CA GLY A 739 27.14 -17.28 18.25
C GLY A 739 26.23 -16.09 18.55
N ASP A 740 26.35 -15.01 17.79
CA ASP A 740 25.58 -13.78 18.01
C ASP A 740 24.08 -13.96 17.74
N VAL A 741 23.68 -14.91 16.88
CA VAL A 741 22.25 -15.21 16.63
C VAL A 741 21.57 -15.78 17.87
N GLU A 742 22.27 -16.58 18.67
CA GLU A 742 21.73 -17.13 19.94
C GLU A 742 21.52 -16.00 20.98
N ARG A 743 22.42 -15.03 21.01
CA ARG A 743 22.29 -13.83 21.87
C ARG A 743 21.11 -12.95 21.43
N ILE A 744 20.88 -12.83 20.12
CA ILE A 744 19.70 -12.15 19.57
C ILE A 744 18.42 -12.87 20.01
N GLU A 745 18.38 -14.20 19.88
CA GLU A 745 17.22 -15.01 20.29
C GLU A 745 16.96 -14.87 21.79
N GLN A 746 18.00 -14.98 22.63
CA GLN A 746 17.88 -14.83 24.09
C GLN A 746 17.28 -13.47 24.46
N ARG A 747 17.77 -12.38 23.87
CA ARG A 747 17.22 -11.04 24.11
C ARG A 747 15.77 -10.91 23.63
N CYS A 748 15.39 -11.58 22.54
CA CYS A 748 13.99 -11.62 22.11
C CYS A 748 13.09 -12.35 23.12
N ARG A 749 13.59 -13.42 23.77
CA ARG A 749 12.83 -14.17 24.79
C ARG A 749 12.56 -13.35 26.06
N GLU A 750 13.34 -12.31 26.34
CA GLU A 750 13.08 -11.36 27.45
C GLU A 750 11.79 -10.55 27.24
N PHE A 751 11.31 -10.46 25.99
CA PHE A 751 10.05 -9.79 25.64
C PHE A 751 8.98 -10.86 25.41
N GLU A 752 8.07 -11.03 26.36
CA GLU A 752 6.97 -12.00 26.26
C GLU A 752 6.10 -11.73 25.01
N SER A 753 5.73 -12.78 24.26
CA SER A 753 4.75 -12.73 23.15
C SER A 753 5.08 -11.75 22.01
N LEU A 754 6.28 -11.83 21.45
CA LEU A 754 6.65 -11.07 20.23
C LEU A 754 5.92 -11.61 18.98
N SER A 755 5.29 -10.70 18.21
CA SER A 755 4.64 -11.03 16.94
C SER A 755 5.47 -10.54 15.76
N PHE A 756 6.21 -11.46 15.12
CA PHE A 756 7.09 -11.16 13.99
C PHE A 756 6.31 -10.72 12.73
N ASN A 757 5.02 -11.07 12.60
CA ASN A 757 4.19 -10.67 11.46
C ASN A 757 3.85 -9.18 11.49
N SER A 758 3.57 -8.62 12.67
CA SER A 758 3.22 -7.19 12.84
C SER A 758 4.37 -6.24 12.48
N THR A 759 5.61 -6.74 12.58
CA THR A 759 6.86 -6.02 12.29
C THR A 759 6.95 -5.56 10.85
N THR A 760 6.56 -6.41 9.90
CA THR A 760 6.63 -6.09 8.46
C THR A 760 5.74 -4.92 8.08
N LEU A 761 4.70 -4.61 8.86
CA LEU A 761 3.81 -3.47 8.62
C LEU A 761 4.41 -2.14 9.05
N GLN A 762 5.30 -2.16 10.06
CA GLN A 762 5.90 -0.97 10.67
C GLN A 762 7.22 -0.56 10.06
N GLU A 763 7.80 -1.44 9.24
CA GLU A 763 9.09 -1.23 8.62
C GLU A 763 9.03 -0.09 7.59
N GLU A 764 9.75 0.98 7.90
CA GLU A 764 9.96 2.14 7.03
C GLU A 764 11.38 2.05 6.47
N GLN A 765 11.51 2.09 5.16
CA GLN A 765 12.78 1.86 4.46
C GLN A 765 13.16 3.10 3.66
N GLU A 766 14.38 3.58 3.78
CA GLU A 766 14.89 4.59 2.87
C GLU A 766 15.33 3.89 1.57
N ARG A 767 14.64 4.20 0.46
CA ARG A 767 14.94 3.62 -0.85
C ARG A 767 15.66 4.63 -1.71
N GLU A 768 16.83 4.25 -2.21
CA GLU A 768 17.47 5.00 -3.29
C GLU A 768 17.11 4.31 -4.60
N LEU A 769 16.20 4.87 -5.41
CA LEU A 769 15.74 4.24 -6.65
C LEU A 769 16.77 4.41 -7.79
N SER A 770 16.92 3.39 -8.64
CA SER A 770 17.64 3.52 -9.91
C SER A 770 16.80 4.32 -10.93
N PRO A 771 17.42 4.99 -11.92
CA PRO A 771 16.68 5.77 -12.91
C PRO A 771 15.66 4.93 -13.69
N GLU A 772 14.41 5.38 -13.72
CA GLU A 772 13.32 4.70 -14.43
C GLU A 772 13.50 4.78 -15.96
N ILE A 773 13.38 3.65 -16.64
CA ILE A 773 13.30 3.56 -18.10
C ILE A 773 11.91 3.01 -18.44
N GLU A 774 11.02 3.85 -18.95
CA GLU A 774 9.70 3.44 -19.44
C GLU A 774 9.84 2.67 -20.77
N GLN A 775 9.22 1.48 -20.86
CA GLN A 775 9.15 0.69 -22.09
C GLN A 775 7.69 0.56 -22.53
N GLU A 776 7.34 1.14 -23.68
CA GLU A 776 6.03 0.92 -24.31
C GLU A 776 6.02 -0.40 -25.11
N ARG A 777 5.05 -1.27 -24.82
CA ARG A 777 4.77 -2.47 -25.64
C ARG A 777 3.85 -2.12 -26.80
N GLN A 778 4.28 -2.35 -28.04
CA GLN A 778 3.42 -2.25 -29.23
C GLN A 778 2.64 -3.54 -29.45
N VAL A 779 1.33 -3.41 -29.70
CA VAL A 779 0.45 -4.54 -30.05
C VAL A 779 0.73 -4.98 -31.49
N GLN A 780 1.12 -6.24 -31.66
CA GLN A 780 1.33 -6.85 -32.98
C GLN A 780 -0.03 -7.12 -33.64
N ARG A 781 -0.27 -6.54 -34.83
CA ARG A 781 -1.50 -6.75 -35.60
C ARG A 781 -1.55 -8.14 -36.26
N LEU A 782 -2.77 -8.60 -36.51
CA LEU A 782 -3.10 -9.93 -37.07
C LEU A 782 -2.30 -10.28 -38.34
N ALA A 783 -1.97 -11.56 -38.49
CA ALA A 783 -1.41 -12.10 -39.72
C ALA A 783 -2.46 -12.14 -40.84
N SER A 784 -2.04 -11.89 -42.09
CA SER A 784 -2.92 -11.96 -43.27
C SER A 784 -3.39 -13.40 -43.52
N ALA A 785 -4.69 -13.67 -43.44
CA ALA A 785 -5.31 -14.95 -43.80
C ALA A 785 -6.03 -14.88 -45.17
N GLN A 786 -6.10 -16.01 -45.88
CA GLN A 786 -6.85 -16.12 -47.13
C GLN A 786 -8.34 -16.40 -46.84
N ALA A 787 -9.24 -15.58 -47.41
CA ALA A 787 -10.68 -15.77 -47.28
C ALA A 787 -11.16 -17.09 -47.92
N GLN A 788 -12.15 -17.73 -47.27
CA GLN A 788 -12.85 -18.88 -47.82
C GLN A 788 -13.84 -18.43 -48.90
N LEU A 789 -14.07 -19.27 -49.93
CA LEU A 789 -15.06 -18.97 -50.97
C LEU A 789 -16.48 -19.23 -50.47
N HIS A 790 -17.35 -18.23 -50.61
CA HIS A 790 -18.74 -18.30 -50.18
C HIS A 790 -19.63 -19.09 -51.14
N HIS A 791 -20.56 -19.87 -50.59
CA HIS A 791 -21.55 -20.60 -51.38
C HIS A 791 -22.86 -20.81 -50.60
N VAL A 792 -23.99 -20.84 -51.31
CA VAL A 792 -25.31 -21.13 -50.71
C VAL A 792 -25.63 -22.61 -50.89
N HIS A 793 -25.79 -23.35 -49.79
CA HIS A 793 -26.07 -24.78 -49.86
C HIS A 793 -27.50 -25.07 -50.36
N PRO A 794 -27.74 -26.11 -51.19
CA PRO A 794 -29.07 -26.46 -51.69
C PRO A 794 -30.11 -26.73 -50.59
N ASP A 795 -29.71 -27.35 -49.48
CA ASP A 795 -30.60 -27.62 -48.35
C ASP A 795 -31.04 -26.33 -47.62
N LEU A 796 -30.23 -25.27 -47.64
CA LEU A 796 -30.63 -23.96 -47.13
C LEU A 796 -31.71 -23.34 -48.02
N MET A 797 -31.57 -23.47 -49.35
CA MET A 797 -32.62 -23.04 -50.29
C MET A 797 -33.93 -23.83 -50.09
N HIS A 798 -33.82 -25.13 -49.80
CA HIS A 798 -34.99 -25.96 -49.46
C HIS A 798 -35.67 -25.48 -48.18
N PHE A 799 -34.90 -25.21 -47.12
CA PHE A 799 -35.41 -24.68 -45.86
C PHE A 799 -36.17 -23.35 -46.05
N VAL A 800 -35.62 -22.41 -46.83
CA VAL A 800 -36.30 -21.13 -47.13
C VAL A 800 -37.64 -21.35 -47.85
N ALA A 801 -37.73 -22.36 -48.72
CA ALA A 801 -38.94 -22.67 -49.47
C ALA A 801 -40.01 -23.42 -48.65
N THR A 802 -39.60 -24.35 -47.78
CA THR A 802 -40.53 -25.28 -47.09
C THR A 802 -40.71 -24.98 -45.60
N GLY A 803 -39.76 -24.29 -44.96
CA GLY A 803 -39.67 -24.13 -43.52
C GLY A 803 -39.20 -25.40 -42.77
N VAL A 804 -38.76 -26.44 -43.49
CA VAL A 804 -38.41 -27.75 -42.91
C VAL A 804 -36.91 -28.03 -43.07
N LEU A 805 -36.25 -28.32 -41.95
CA LEU A 805 -34.84 -28.74 -41.93
C LEU A 805 -34.72 -30.23 -42.29
N ARG A 806 -33.81 -30.54 -43.22
CA ARG A 806 -33.49 -31.94 -43.58
C ARG A 806 -32.59 -32.57 -42.52
N LEU A 807 -33.02 -33.72 -41.98
CA LEU A 807 -32.23 -34.50 -41.03
C LEU A 807 -30.93 -34.97 -41.70
N GLY A 808 -29.80 -34.75 -41.03
CA GLY A 808 -28.46 -35.16 -41.50
C GLY A 808 -27.84 -34.28 -42.60
N SER A 809 -28.41 -33.10 -42.89
CA SER A 809 -27.80 -32.15 -43.83
C SER A 809 -26.40 -31.70 -43.37
N GLN A 810 -25.47 -31.59 -44.32
CA GLN A 810 -24.13 -31.03 -44.09
C GLN A 810 -24.10 -29.49 -44.20
N ALA A 811 -25.26 -28.86 -44.40
CA ALA A 811 -25.38 -27.41 -44.59
C ALA A 811 -25.22 -26.61 -43.30
N TRP A 812 -25.52 -27.22 -42.16
CA TRP A 812 -25.55 -26.58 -40.85
C TRP A 812 -25.15 -27.56 -39.76
N GLN A 813 -24.77 -27.02 -38.61
CA GLN A 813 -24.47 -27.78 -37.40
C GLN A 813 -24.94 -27.00 -36.16
N PRO A 814 -25.02 -27.64 -34.98
CA PRO A 814 -25.30 -26.94 -33.72
C PRO A 814 -24.32 -25.78 -33.50
N ALA A 815 -24.81 -24.65 -33.00
CA ALA A 815 -24.05 -23.41 -32.93
C ALA A 815 -22.73 -23.57 -32.17
N PHE A 816 -22.75 -24.17 -30.98
CA PHE A 816 -21.54 -24.35 -30.18
C PHE A 816 -20.53 -25.32 -30.83
N ALA A 817 -21.00 -26.30 -31.63
CA ALA A 817 -20.11 -27.20 -32.36
C ALA A 817 -19.26 -26.47 -33.41
N THR A 818 -19.67 -25.28 -33.90
CA THR A 818 -18.84 -24.48 -34.81
C THR A 818 -17.61 -23.89 -34.14
N LEU A 819 -17.51 -23.93 -32.81
CA LEU A 819 -16.40 -23.37 -32.04
C LEU A 819 -15.27 -24.38 -31.82
N SER A 820 -15.33 -25.58 -32.40
CA SER A 820 -14.31 -26.64 -32.24
C SER A 820 -12.88 -26.18 -32.52
N ASP A 821 -12.73 -25.26 -33.47
CA ASP A 821 -11.44 -24.78 -33.96
C ASP A 821 -10.95 -23.52 -33.21
N THR A 822 -11.66 -23.12 -32.14
CA THR A 822 -11.31 -21.98 -31.27
C THR A 822 -10.61 -22.44 -29.99
N THR A 823 -9.92 -21.53 -29.30
CA THR A 823 -9.33 -21.83 -27.97
C THR A 823 -10.39 -22.28 -26.97
N ALA A 824 -11.57 -21.64 -27.00
CA ALA A 824 -12.70 -22.00 -26.14
C ALA A 824 -13.19 -23.43 -26.39
N GLY A 825 -13.25 -23.88 -27.64
CA GLY A 825 -13.75 -25.21 -28.02
C GLY A 825 -13.00 -26.38 -27.39
N SER A 826 -11.76 -26.17 -26.94
CA SER A 826 -10.96 -27.20 -26.26
C SER A 826 -11.32 -27.41 -24.77
N MET A 827 -12.14 -26.54 -24.18
CA MET A 827 -12.34 -26.47 -22.72
C MET A 827 -13.50 -27.32 -22.20
N ILE A 828 -14.51 -27.60 -23.04
CA ILE A 828 -15.69 -28.41 -22.69
C ILE A 828 -16.06 -29.33 -23.85
N ASP A 829 -16.86 -30.36 -23.58
CA ASP A 829 -17.49 -31.12 -24.65
C ASP A 829 -18.64 -30.31 -25.25
N LEU A 830 -18.42 -29.75 -26.44
CA LEU A 830 -19.39 -28.89 -27.14
C LEU A 830 -20.70 -29.63 -27.47
N ALA A 831 -20.69 -30.97 -27.49
CA ALA A 831 -21.92 -31.75 -27.70
C ALA A 831 -22.90 -31.58 -26.53
N GLU A 832 -22.41 -31.41 -25.29
CA GLU A 832 -23.23 -31.25 -24.07
C GLU A 832 -24.05 -29.95 -24.08
N MET A 833 -23.65 -28.95 -24.88
CA MET A 833 -24.39 -27.70 -25.08
C MET A 833 -25.63 -27.86 -25.97
N SER A 834 -25.82 -29.03 -26.57
CA SER A 834 -26.93 -29.36 -27.46
C SER A 834 -27.70 -30.58 -26.95
N GLU A 835 -29.00 -30.63 -27.20
CA GLU A 835 -29.85 -31.76 -26.79
C GLU A 835 -30.16 -32.73 -27.93
N GLY A 836 -29.81 -32.36 -29.17
CA GLY A 836 -30.26 -33.07 -30.37
C GLY A 836 -31.77 -32.88 -30.59
N SER A 837 -32.33 -31.79 -30.06
CA SER A 837 -33.77 -31.50 -30.12
C SER A 837 -34.10 -30.48 -31.21
N LYS A 838 -35.39 -30.26 -31.47
CA LYS A 838 -35.84 -29.22 -32.42
C LYS A 838 -35.58 -27.78 -31.92
N HIS A 839 -35.14 -27.62 -30.67
CA HIS A 839 -34.91 -26.33 -30.01
C HIS A 839 -33.42 -26.01 -29.81
N ASP A 840 -32.53 -26.61 -30.62
CA ASP A 840 -31.12 -26.23 -30.67
C ASP A 840 -30.88 -25.17 -31.76
N LEU A 841 -30.09 -24.15 -31.42
CA LEU A 841 -29.62 -23.12 -32.36
C LEU A 841 -28.68 -23.75 -33.37
N LEU A 842 -28.99 -23.57 -34.66
CA LEU A 842 -28.17 -24.06 -35.76
C LEU A 842 -27.43 -22.91 -36.43
N VAL A 843 -26.29 -23.20 -37.03
CA VAL A 843 -25.46 -22.24 -37.76
C VAL A 843 -25.03 -22.84 -39.09
N THR A 844 -25.08 -22.08 -40.18
CA THR A 844 -24.64 -22.56 -41.50
C THR A 844 -23.13 -22.70 -41.57
N MET A 845 -22.67 -23.64 -42.40
CA MET A 845 -21.23 -23.85 -42.61
C MET A 845 -20.53 -22.63 -43.25
N ASP A 846 -21.25 -21.84 -44.06
CA ASP A 846 -20.74 -20.60 -44.64
C ASP A 846 -20.59 -19.47 -43.61
N PHE A 847 -21.46 -19.43 -42.59
CA PHE A 847 -21.25 -18.53 -41.46
C PHE A 847 -20.02 -18.96 -40.64
N ALA A 848 -19.89 -20.26 -40.36
CA ALA A 848 -18.85 -20.79 -39.50
C ALA A 848 -17.43 -20.72 -40.11
N ARG A 849 -17.28 -20.93 -41.43
CA ARG A 849 -15.97 -21.03 -42.10
C ARG A 849 -15.64 -19.77 -42.90
N THR A 850 -14.85 -18.89 -42.30
CA THR A 850 -14.52 -17.57 -42.85
C THR A 850 -13.18 -17.52 -43.59
N VAL A 851 -12.20 -18.32 -43.16
CA VAL A 851 -10.83 -18.37 -43.70
C VAL A 851 -10.44 -19.79 -44.09
N LYS A 852 -9.49 -19.92 -45.01
CA LYS A 852 -8.84 -21.20 -45.32
C LYS A 852 -7.92 -21.58 -44.16
N SER A 853 -7.99 -22.83 -43.68
CA SER A 853 -7.09 -23.35 -42.66
C SER A 853 -5.65 -23.38 -43.18
N SER A 854 -4.87 -22.32 -42.94
CA SER A 854 -3.42 -22.35 -43.10
C SER A 854 -2.81 -22.91 -41.81
N GLY A 855 -2.04 -23.99 -41.88
CA GLY A 855 -1.44 -24.67 -40.72
C GLY A 855 -0.42 -23.87 -39.89
N HIS A 856 -0.45 -22.54 -39.94
CA HIS A 856 0.45 -21.63 -39.21
C HIS A 856 -0.21 -20.93 -38.02
N SER A 857 -1.54 -20.93 -37.88
CA SER A 857 -2.24 -20.45 -36.69
C SER A 857 -3.09 -21.57 -36.08
N PRO A 858 -2.88 -21.95 -34.81
CA PRO A 858 -3.54 -23.11 -34.21
C PRO A 858 -5.04 -22.93 -33.93
N HIS A 859 -5.55 -21.68 -33.88
CA HIS A 859 -6.95 -21.39 -33.52
C HIS A 859 -7.59 -20.30 -34.40
N ALA A 860 -8.90 -20.40 -34.63
CA ALA A 860 -9.70 -19.51 -35.46
C ALA A 860 -10.39 -18.36 -34.69
N ASP A 861 -9.87 -18.01 -33.51
CA ASP A 861 -10.47 -17.04 -32.58
C ASP A 861 -10.75 -15.68 -33.24
N SER A 862 -9.75 -15.08 -33.86
CA SER A 862 -9.84 -13.74 -34.47
C SER A 862 -10.63 -13.69 -35.78
N TYR A 863 -11.16 -14.82 -36.26
CA TYR A 863 -11.87 -14.92 -37.54
C TYR A 863 -13.37 -15.24 -37.37
N GLN A 864 -13.88 -15.17 -36.14
CA GLN A 864 -15.30 -15.40 -35.83
C GLN A 864 -16.17 -14.26 -36.38
N ARG A 865 -17.31 -14.61 -37.00
CA ARG A 865 -18.28 -13.62 -37.49
C ARG A 865 -19.27 -13.19 -36.41
N PRO A 866 -19.65 -11.90 -36.33
CA PRO A 866 -20.74 -11.46 -35.47
C PRO A 866 -22.07 -12.03 -35.95
N VAL A 867 -22.94 -12.39 -34.99
CA VAL A 867 -24.28 -12.91 -35.26
C VAL A 867 -25.20 -11.74 -35.58
N GLN A 868 -25.60 -11.61 -36.86
CA GLN A 868 -26.43 -10.48 -37.32
C GLN A 868 -27.75 -10.90 -37.98
N ARG A 869 -27.76 -12.05 -38.67
CA ARG A 869 -28.88 -12.50 -39.51
C ARG A 869 -29.35 -13.87 -39.03
N ILE A 870 -30.64 -13.96 -38.70
CA ILE A 870 -31.25 -15.17 -38.14
C ILE A 870 -32.48 -15.51 -38.97
N LEU A 871 -32.60 -16.77 -39.39
CA LEU A 871 -33.81 -17.33 -39.99
C LEU A 871 -34.60 -18.11 -38.93
N THR A 872 -35.90 -17.90 -38.89
CA THR A 872 -36.82 -18.68 -38.05
C THR A 872 -37.90 -19.34 -38.89
N ALA A 873 -38.26 -20.57 -38.54
CA ALA A 873 -39.45 -21.24 -39.07
C ALA A 873 -40.52 -21.33 -37.97
N VAL A 874 -41.74 -20.96 -38.31
CA VAL A 874 -42.88 -20.90 -37.36
C VAL A 874 -43.90 -21.97 -37.72
N CYS A 875 -44.37 -22.73 -36.72
CA CYS A 875 -45.51 -23.63 -36.81
C CYS A 875 -46.44 -23.36 -35.62
N ASP A 876 -47.74 -23.19 -35.88
CA ASP A 876 -48.77 -22.98 -34.85
C ASP A 876 -48.46 -21.85 -33.85
N GLY A 877 -47.85 -20.75 -34.33
CA GLY A 877 -47.52 -19.58 -33.51
C GLY A 877 -46.26 -19.73 -32.65
N ALA A 878 -45.52 -20.85 -32.75
CA ALA A 878 -44.25 -21.07 -32.06
C ALA A 878 -43.09 -21.25 -33.04
N VAL A 879 -41.91 -20.76 -32.68
CA VAL A 879 -40.68 -20.98 -33.46
C VAL A 879 -40.21 -22.41 -33.25
N ILE A 880 -40.20 -23.20 -34.32
CA ILE A 880 -39.79 -24.62 -34.31
C ILE A 880 -38.35 -24.84 -34.72
N SER A 881 -37.69 -23.85 -35.34
CA SER A 881 -36.29 -23.95 -35.77
C SER A 881 -35.69 -22.56 -35.92
N MET A 882 -34.43 -22.40 -35.49
CA MET A 882 -33.67 -21.15 -35.55
C MET A 882 -32.30 -21.41 -36.17
N LEU A 883 -31.95 -20.64 -37.21
CA LEU A 883 -30.74 -20.83 -37.99
C LEU A 883 -30.00 -19.50 -38.21
N VAL A 884 -28.75 -19.40 -37.77
CA VAL A 884 -27.86 -18.26 -38.06
C VAL A 884 -27.23 -18.44 -39.44
N ILE A 885 -27.28 -17.40 -40.27
CA ILE A 885 -26.77 -17.41 -41.64
C ILE A 885 -25.72 -16.33 -41.86
N SER A 886 -24.86 -16.50 -42.87
CA SER A 886 -23.87 -15.49 -43.22
C SER A 886 -24.51 -14.27 -43.91
N PRO A 887 -23.86 -13.09 -43.87
CA PRO A 887 -24.31 -11.93 -44.65
C PRO A 887 -24.41 -12.22 -46.16
N PHE A 888 -23.53 -13.07 -46.69
CA PHE A 888 -23.56 -13.50 -48.09
C PHE A 888 -24.79 -14.36 -48.40
N GLU A 889 -25.08 -15.35 -47.56
CA GLU A 889 -26.27 -16.18 -47.70
C GLU A 889 -27.55 -15.35 -47.57
N ALA A 890 -27.59 -14.41 -46.63
CA ALA A 890 -28.71 -13.50 -46.41
C ALA A 890 -29.00 -12.64 -47.65
N ASP A 891 -27.95 -12.07 -48.28
CA ASP A 891 -28.08 -11.26 -49.49
C ASP A 891 -28.58 -12.08 -50.68
N LYS A 892 -27.98 -13.26 -50.92
CA LYS A 892 -28.38 -14.14 -52.02
C LYS A 892 -29.79 -14.71 -51.88
N LEU A 893 -30.26 -14.94 -50.66
CA LEU A 893 -31.58 -15.50 -50.37
C LEU A 893 -32.65 -14.44 -50.14
N TYR A 894 -32.29 -13.15 -50.09
CA TYR A 894 -33.16 -12.04 -49.72
C TYR A 894 -34.50 -12.04 -50.48
N SER A 895 -34.45 -12.11 -51.81
CA SER A 895 -35.66 -12.10 -52.66
C SER A 895 -36.56 -13.32 -52.44
N ARG A 896 -35.97 -14.49 -52.19
CA ARG A 896 -36.71 -15.72 -51.92
C ARG A 896 -37.37 -15.71 -50.54
N ILE A 897 -36.67 -15.18 -49.54
CA ILE A 897 -37.19 -15.01 -48.19
C ILE A 897 -38.38 -14.04 -48.20
N GLN A 898 -38.29 -12.92 -48.94
CA GLN A 898 -39.40 -11.98 -49.08
C GLN A 898 -40.68 -12.62 -49.66
N THR A 899 -40.53 -13.62 -50.53
CA THR A 899 -41.67 -14.35 -51.12
C THR A 899 -42.15 -15.55 -50.31
N SER A 900 -41.38 -16.00 -49.32
CA SER A 900 -41.70 -17.19 -48.52
C SER A 900 -42.83 -16.88 -47.53
N LYS A 901 -43.68 -17.87 -47.25
CA LYS A 901 -44.71 -17.78 -46.17
C LYS A 901 -44.34 -18.62 -44.95
N LYS A 902 -43.16 -19.25 -44.96
CA LYS A 902 -42.78 -20.29 -43.99
C LYS A 902 -41.57 -19.90 -43.14
N VAL A 903 -40.73 -18.99 -43.64
CA VAL A 903 -39.50 -18.56 -42.97
C VAL A 903 -39.48 -17.04 -42.87
N SER A 904 -39.06 -16.54 -41.72
CA SER A 904 -38.84 -15.11 -41.45
C SER A 904 -37.37 -14.85 -41.22
N MET A 905 -36.86 -13.70 -41.70
CA MET A 905 -35.48 -13.27 -41.43
C MET A 905 -35.47 -12.09 -40.47
N HIS A 906 -34.65 -12.19 -39.44
CA HIS A 906 -34.52 -11.20 -38.38
C HIS A 906 -33.13 -10.58 -38.39
N LEU A 907 -33.08 -9.28 -38.12
CA LEU A 907 -31.84 -8.60 -37.74
C LEU A 907 -31.66 -8.70 -36.22
N TYR A 908 -30.49 -9.13 -35.80
CA TYR A 908 -30.13 -9.29 -34.39
C TYR A 908 -28.78 -8.66 -34.11
N ASN A 909 -28.59 -8.21 -32.87
CA ASN A 909 -27.31 -7.79 -32.34
C ASN A 909 -27.32 -8.08 -30.82
N PRO A 910 -26.28 -8.69 -30.24
CA PRO A 910 -26.20 -8.92 -28.80
C PRO A 910 -26.29 -7.61 -27.99
N ARG A 911 -26.97 -7.66 -26.84
CA ARG A 911 -27.04 -6.52 -25.90
C ARG A 911 -25.70 -6.38 -25.14
N CYS A 912 -24.79 -5.59 -25.70
CA CYS A 912 -23.47 -5.31 -25.10
C CYS A 912 -23.42 -4.04 -24.23
N ASN A 913 -24.47 -3.21 -24.27
CA ASN A 913 -24.61 -2.00 -23.45
C ASN A 913 -26.00 -2.01 -22.79
N SER A 914 -26.07 -1.72 -21.49
CA SER A 914 -27.33 -1.66 -20.74
C SER A 914 -28.29 -0.60 -21.29
N GLY A 915 -27.78 0.50 -21.86
CA GLY A 915 -28.59 1.55 -22.47
C GLY A 915 -29.29 1.15 -23.78
N PHE A 916 -28.97 0.00 -24.37
CA PHE A 916 -29.63 -0.49 -25.58
C PHE A 916 -30.82 -1.41 -25.23
N ARG A 917 -31.91 -1.30 -26.02
CA ARG A 917 -33.06 -2.19 -25.92
C ARG A 917 -32.65 -3.63 -26.27
N SER A 918 -33.17 -4.60 -25.50
CA SER A 918 -32.98 -6.03 -25.79
C SER A 918 -33.62 -6.44 -27.13
N LEU A 919 -32.87 -7.23 -27.92
CA LEU A 919 -33.31 -7.79 -29.20
C LEU A 919 -33.63 -9.29 -29.12
N ASP A 920 -33.69 -9.84 -27.90
CA ASP A 920 -33.92 -11.27 -27.62
C ASP A 920 -35.23 -11.80 -28.23
N ARG A 921 -36.21 -10.92 -28.43
CA ARG A 921 -37.52 -11.22 -29.01
C ARG A 921 -37.54 -11.26 -30.54
N LEU A 922 -36.44 -10.89 -31.19
CA LEU A 922 -36.31 -10.84 -32.66
C LEU A 922 -37.39 -9.98 -33.35
N ASP A 923 -37.82 -8.90 -32.68
CA ASP A 923 -38.93 -8.03 -33.08
C ASP A 923 -38.49 -6.67 -33.67
N PHE A 924 -37.18 -6.42 -33.77
CA PHE A 924 -36.65 -5.12 -34.24
C PHE A 924 -36.82 -4.89 -35.74
N PHE A 925 -36.29 -5.79 -36.57
CA PHE A 925 -36.45 -5.72 -38.01
C PHE A 925 -36.61 -7.13 -38.59
N THR A 926 -37.84 -7.43 -39.01
CA THR A 926 -38.24 -8.74 -39.52
C THR A 926 -38.68 -8.60 -40.98
N ILE A 927 -38.08 -9.38 -41.85
CA ILE A 927 -38.44 -9.47 -43.26
C ILE A 927 -39.46 -10.59 -43.39
N LEU A 928 -40.67 -10.18 -43.82
CA LEU A 928 -41.97 -10.85 -43.73
C LEU A 928 -42.65 -10.65 -42.34
N HIS A 929 -43.78 -9.93 -42.32
CA HIS A 929 -44.53 -9.66 -41.09
C HIS A 929 -45.50 -10.83 -40.79
N GLN A 930 -45.10 -11.73 -39.91
CA GLN A 930 -46.02 -12.66 -39.24
C GLN A 930 -46.29 -12.15 -37.81
N THR A 931 -47.40 -12.59 -37.21
CA THR A 931 -47.69 -12.35 -35.79
C THR A 931 -46.52 -12.80 -34.92
N PRO A 932 -46.19 -12.07 -33.84
CA PRO A 932 -45.07 -12.41 -32.97
C PRO A 932 -45.20 -13.85 -32.47
N ALA A 933 -44.22 -14.68 -32.83
CA ALA A 933 -44.20 -16.09 -32.49
C ALA A 933 -43.54 -16.29 -31.12
N THR A 934 -44.02 -17.26 -30.35
CA THR A 934 -43.44 -17.61 -29.06
C THR A 934 -42.09 -18.29 -29.27
N LEU A 935 -41.04 -17.73 -28.67
CA LEU A 935 -39.69 -18.28 -28.67
C LEU A 935 -39.49 -19.17 -27.45
N HIS A 936 -38.90 -20.34 -27.65
CA HIS A 936 -38.53 -21.22 -26.55
C HIS A 936 -37.34 -20.62 -25.78
N PRO A 937 -37.36 -20.56 -24.43
CA PRO A 937 -36.28 -19.94 -23.64
C PRO A 937 -34.87 -20.48 -23.95
N ARG A 938 -34.76 -21.77 -24.25
CA ARG A 938 -33.51 -22.41 -24.70
C ARG A 938 -32.89 -21.73 -25.93
N LEU A 939 -33.70 -21.41 -26.94
CA LEU A 939 -33.21 -20.78 -28.17
C LEU A 939 -32.68 -19.38 -27.90
N ILE A 940 -33.34 -18.63 -27.01
CA ILE A 940 -32.90 -17.31 -26.56
C ILE A 940 -31.57 -17.43 -25.80
N ALA A 941 -31.49 -18.34 -24.83
CA ALA A 941 -30.27 -18.57 -24.05
C ALA A 941 -29.08 -18.97 -24.94
N GLN A 942 -29.27 -19.92 -25.87
CA GLN A 942 -28.22 -20.34 -26.79
C GLN A 942 -27.82 -19.21 -27.76
N LEU A 943 -28.78 -18.44 -28.28
CA LEU A 943 -28.51 -17.30 -29.15
C LEU A 943 -27.68 -16.22 -28.43
N ASN A 944 -28.10 -15.86 -27.22
CA ASN A 944 -27.45 -14.81 -26.43
C ASN A 944 -26.04 -15.23 -26.00
N LEU A 945 -25.85 -16.49 -25.57
CA LEU A 945 -24.53 -17.03 -25.24
C LEU A 945 -23.62 -17.13 -26.46
N PHE A 946 -24.12 -17.67 -27.58
CA PHE A 946 -23.31 -17.87 -28.79
C PHE A 946 -22.91 -16.54 -29.43
N SER A 947 -23.77 -15.53 -29.37
CA SER A 947 -23.53 -14.20 -29.96
C SER A 947 -22.64 -13.28 -29.10
N GLY A 948 -22.47 -13.58 -27.81
CA GLY A 948 -21.65 -12.78 -26.90
C GLY A 948 -22.42 -11.67 -26.17
N GLN A 949 -23.71 -11.85 -25.90
CA GLN A 949 -24.52 -10.88 -25.15
C GLN A 949 -24.03 -10.74 -23.71
N LEU A 950 -24.02 -9.51 -23.19
CA LEU A 950 -23.47 -9.20 -21.87
C LEU A 950 -24.52 -8.83 -20.81
N TYR A 951 -25.67 -8.29 -21.24
CA TYR A 951 -26.76 -7.90 -20.36
C TYR A 951 -27.97 -8.81 -20.54
N ILE A 952 -28.46 -9.34 -19.42
CA ILE A 952 -29.64 -10.22 -19.36
C ILE A 952 -30.89 -9.37 -19.14
N THR A 953 -31.99 -9.73 -19.79
CA THR A 953 -33.22 -8.92 -19.89
C THR A 953 -34.01 -8.85 -18.58
N ASN A 954 -34.15 -9.94 -17.84
CA ASN A 954 -34.86 -9.98 -16.55
C ASN A 954 -34.35 -11.13 -15.67
N TYR A 955 -34.81 -11.16 -14.41
CA TYR A 955 -34.38 -12.14 -13.42
C TYR A 955 -34.82 -13.59 -13.74
N GLU A 956 -35.94 -13.78 -14.43
CA GLU A 956 -36.39 -15.13 -14.82
C GLU A 956 -35.53 -15.72 -15.95
N ASP A 957 -35.13 -14.90 -16.92
CA ASP A 957 -34.17 -15.28 -17.96
C ASP A 957 -32.80 -15.62 -17.34
N PHE A 958 -32.39 -14.89 -16.29
CA PHE A 958 -31.19 -15.19 -15.52
C PHE A 958 -31.28 -16.57 -14.81
N LYS A 959 -32.39 -16.87 -14.13
CA LYS A 959 -32.59 -18.19 -13.49
C LYS A 959 -32.54 -19.31 -14.52
N TYR A 960 -33.22 -19.12 -15.64
CA TYR A 960 -33.22 -20.10 -16.72
C TYR A 960 -31.82 -20.35 -17.27
N LEU A 961 -31.05 -19.28 -17.50
CA LEU A 961 -29.68 -19.36 -17.96
C LEU A 961 -28.77 -20.12 -16.98
N CYS A 962 -28.88 -19.82 -15.68
CA CYS A 962 -28.14 -20.53 -14.64
C CYS A 962 -28.49 -22.02 -14.59
N ALA A 963 -29.79 -22.36 -14.66
CA ALA A 963 -30.24 -23.75 -14.70
C ALA A 963 -29.72 -24.49 -15.94
N TYR A 964 -29.72 -23.83 -17.10
CA TYR A 964 -29.16 -24.35 -18.35
C TYR A 964 -27.65 -24.60 -18.27
N LEU A 965 -26.90 -23.71 -17.59
CA LEU A 965 -25.44 -23.81 -17.41
C LEU A 965 -25.02 -24.68 -16.22
N GLY A 966 -25.96 -25.15 -15.39
CA GLY A 966 -25.67 -25.87 -14.15
C GLY A 966 -25.00 -25.02 -13.06
N LEU A 967 -25.29 -23.72 -13.06
CA LEU A 967 -24.79 -22.75 -12.07
C LEU A 967 -25.84 -22.52 -10.99
N ALA A 968 -25.40 -22.44 -9.73
CA ALA A 968 -26.29 -22.13 -8.63
C ALA A 968 -26.72 -20.66 -8.67
N THR A 969 -28.04 -20.44 -8.60
CA THR A 969 -28.67 -19.11 -8.58
C THR A 969 -28.69 -18.48 -7.19
N GLU A 970 -28.64 -19.31 -6.14
CA GLU A 970 -28.75 -18.92 -4.73
C GLU A 970 -27.68 -19.61 -3.88
N THR A 971 -27.66 -19.32 -2.57
CA THR A 971 -26.78 -19.98 -1.60
C THR A 971 -27.01 -21.49 -1.56
N ALA A 972 -25.95 -22.30 -1.59
CA ALA A 972 -26.04 -23.75 -1.51
C ALA A 972 -26.82 -24.22 -0.26
N PRO A 973 -27.84 -25.08 -0.42
CA PRO A 973 -28.39 -25.85 0.69
C PRO A 973 -27.34 -26.78 1.32
N GLU A 974 -27.57 -27.24 2.56
CA GLU A 974 -26.69 -28.24 3.18
C GLU A 974 -26.73 -29.55 2.38
N GLY A 975 -25.55 -30.17 2.17
CA GLY A 975 -25.38 -31.39 1.38
C GLY A 975 -25.02 -31.16 -0.09
N TRP A 976 -25.10 -29.94 -0.60
CA TRP A 976 -24.64 -29.59 -1.95
C TRP A 976 -23.14 -29.29 -1.97
N GLU A 977 -22.44 -29.73 -3.01
CA GLU A 977 -21.06 -29.37 -3.31
C GLU A 977 -21.02 -28.42 -4.51
N ILE A 978 -20.55 -27.20 -4.31
CA ILE A 978 -20.49 -26.16 -5.34
C ILE A 978 -19.05 -25.72 -5.53
N ALA A 979 -18.58 -25.71 -6.77
CA ALA A 979 -17.26 -25.20 -7.13
C ALA A 979 -17.15 -23.69 -6.88
N ALA A 980 -15.92 -23.16 -6.82
CA ALA A 980 -15.69 -21.73 -6.62
C ALA A 980 -16.43 -20.87 -7.67
N ASP A 981 -16.42 -21.27 -8.95
CA ASP A 981 -17.10 -20.56 -10.03
C ASP A 981 -18.65 -20.66 -10.00
N GLY A 982 -19.19 -21.37 -9.01
CA GLY A 982 -20.63 -21.52 -8.80
C GLY A 982 -21.25 -22.70 -9.54
N PHE A 983 -20.46 -23.55 -10.20
CA PHE A 983 -20.94 -24.79 -10.82
C PHE A 983 -21.31 -25.84 -9.77
N ILE A 984 -22.44 -26.51 -9.97
CA ILE A 984 -22.94 -27.55 -9.06
C ILE A 984 -22.15 -28.83 -9.32
N LEU A 985 -21.20 -29.16 -8.44
CA LEU A 985 -20.43 -30.40 -8.53
C LEU A 985 -21.30 -31.59 -8.15
N ARG A 986 -22.10 -31.46 -7.08
CA ARG A 986 -23.07 -32.46 -6.64
C ARG A 986 -24.25 -31.79 -5.96
N ASP A 987 -25.47 -32.09 -6.41
CA ASP A 987 -26.69 -31.76 -5.68
C ASP A 987 -27.03 -32.82 -4.61
N ASP A 988 -28.15 -32.64 -3.91
CA ASP A 988 -28.68 -33.54 -2.88
C ASP A 988 -28.97 -34.97 -3.38
N GLN A 989 -29.08 -35.15 -4.69
CA GLN A 989 -29.31 -36.44 -5.36
C GLN A 989 -28.04 -36.97 -6.04
N GLY A 990 -26.89 -36.30 -5.85
CA GLY A 990 -25.60 -36.66 -6.44
C GLY A 990 -25.47 -36.35 -7.94
N ARG A 991 -26.35 -35.52 -8.51
CA ARG A 991 -26.29 -35.10 -9.92
C ARG A 991 -25.29 -33.96 -10.10
N VAL A 992 -24.52 -34.03 -11.19
CA VAL A 992 -23.57 -32.98 -11.62
C VAL A 992 -24.33 -31.96 -12.48
N GLY A 993 -24.15 -30.66 -12.25
CA GLY A 993 -24.85 -29.59 -12.96
C GLY A 993 -26.31 -29.38 -12.54
N GLY A 994 -26.82 -30.14 -11.58
CA GLY A 994 -28.22 -30.07 -11.13
C GLY A 994 -29.22 -30.73 -12.08
N ALA A 995 -30.52 -30.59 -11.80
CA ALA A 995 -31.58 -31.33 -12.50
C ALA A 995 -31.80 -30.93 -13.97
N ALA A 996 -31.43 -29.71 -14.35
CA ALA A 996 -31.77 -29.11 -15.64
C ALA A 996 -30.59 -28.98 -16.62
N SER A 997 -29.36 -29.23 -16.15
CA SER A 997 -28.15 -29.16 -16.98
C SER A 997 -27.71 -30.55 -17.43
N ARG A 998 -27.13 -30.61 -18.63
CA ARG A 998 -26.45 -31.81 -19.14
C ARG A 998 -24.92 -31.73 -19.01
N LEU A 999 -24.41 -30.60 -18.53
CA LEU A 999 -22.99 -30.33 -18.48
C LEU A 999 -22.34 -31.17 -17.37
N THR A 1000 -21.29 -31.90 -17.73
CA THR A 1000 -20.51 -32.71 -16.77
C THR A 1000 -19.35 -31.92 -16.17
N LYS A 1001 -19.01 -30.77 -16.76
CA LYS A 1001 -17.94 -29.85 -16.33
C LYS A 1001 -18.45 -28.41 -16.33
N SER A 1002 -17.79 -27.56 -15.55
CA SER A 1002 -18.13 -26.14 -15.49
C SER A 1002 -17.94 -25.44 -16.85
N PRO A 1003 -18.98 -24.75 -17.37
CA PRO A 1003 -18.89 -23.99 -18.61
C PRO A 1003 -18.26 -22.59 -18.43
N VAL A 1004 -17.92 -22.19 -17.19
CA VAL A 1004 -17.55 -20.80 -16.89
C VAL A 1004 -16.31 -20.35 -17.65
N ARG A 1005 -15.22 -21.14 -17.62
CA ARG A 1005 -13.97 -20.82 -18.33
C ARG A 1005 -14.16 -20.78 -19.85
N PHE A 1006 -14.99 -21.71 -20.37
CA PHE A 1006 -15.39 -21.72 -21.77
C PHE A 1006 -16.10 -20.42 -22.16
N LEU A 1007 -17.09 -20.00 -21.37
CA LEU A 1007 -17.85 -18.79 -21.63
C LEU A 1007 -17.01 -17.52 -21.46
N GLN A 1008 -16.13 -17.44 -20.46
CA GLN A 1008 -15.22 -16.30 -20.32
C GLN A 1008 -14.34 -16.13 -21.56
N THR A 1009 -13.81 -17.25 -22.08
CA THR A 1009 -12.98 -17.25 -23.29
C THR A 1009 -13.82 -16.89 -24.52
N LEU A 1010 -15.03 -17.44 -24.65
CA LEU A 1010 -15.94 -17.12 -25.75
C LEU A 1010 -16.33 -15.64 -25.78
N MET A 1011 -16.65 -15.04 -24.63
CA MET A 1011 -16.97 -13.61 -24.52
C MET A 1011 -15.78 -12.73 -24.91
N ALA A 1012 -14.56 -13.11 -24.48
CA ALA A 1012 -13.34 -12.43 -24.89
C ALA A 1012 -13.11 -12.52 -26.40
N ILE A 1013 -13.29 -13.71 -27.01
CA ILE A 1013 -13.19 -13.90 -28.47
C ILE A 1013 -14.23 -13.03 -29.21
N ARG A 1014 -15.47 -13.02 -28.75
CA ARG A 1014 -16.57 -12.25 -29.38
C ARG A 1014 -16.37 -10.73 -29.32
N ARG A 1015 -15.46 -10.25 -28.48
CA ARG A 1015 -15.18 -8.84 -28.28
C ARG A 1015 -13.73 -8.46 -28.56
N ASP A 1016 -13.00 -9.28 -29.31
CA ASP A 1016 -11.60 -9.01 -29.64
C ASP A 1016 -10.70 -8.72 -28.40
N GLY A 1017 -11.04 -9.32 -27.25
CA GLY A 1017 -10.33 -9.16 -25.99
C GLY A 1017 -10.83 -8.04 -25.06
N GLU A 1018 -11.86 -7.28 -25.42
CA GLU A 1018 -12.39 -6.21 -24.55
C GLU A 1018 -12.96 -6.72 -23.21
N GLY A 1019 -12.75 -5.97 -22.14
CA GLY A 1019 -13.19 -6.34 -20.79
C GLY A 1019 -14.72 -6.31 -20.61
N PHE A 1020 -15.30 -7.35 -19.97
CA PHE A 1020 -16.76 -7.49 -19.75
C PHE A 1020 -17.18 -7.69 -18.28
N SER A 1021 -16.25 -7.62 -17.32
CA SER A 1021 -16.47 -7.92 -15.90
C SER A 1021 -17.58 -7.11 -15.21
N LYS A 1022 -17.84 -5.87 -15.67
CA LYS A 1022 -18.86 -4.96 -15.09
C LYS A 1022 -20.29 -5.22 -15.58
N THR A 1023 -20.51 -6.25 -16.40
CA THR A 1023 -21.82 -6.58 -16.99
C THR A 1023 -22.54 -7.68 -16.21
N HIS A 1024 -23.83 -7.96 -16.51
CA HIS A 1024 -24.55 -9.07 -15.86
C HIS A 1024 -23.87 -10.42 -16.12
N MET A 1025 -23.42 -10.66 -17.35
CA MET A 1025 -22.67 -11.86 -17.71
C MET A 1025 -21.27 -11.90 -17.05
N GLY A 1026 -20.60 -10.76 -16.95
CA GLY A 1026 -19.33 -10.65 -16.20
C GLY A 1026 -19.52 -11.04 -14.74
N ALA A 1027 -20.54 -10.47 -14.07
CA ALA A 1027 -20.87 -10.78 -12.69
C ALA A 1027 -21.24 -12.27 -12.50
N LEU A 1028 -22.04 -12.85 -13.40
CA LEU A 1028 -22.41 -14.26 -13.38
C LEU A 1028 -21.17 -15.17 -13.50
N LEU A 1029 -20.30 -14.91 -14.48
CA LEU A 1029 -19.10 -15.71 -14.77
C LEU A 1029 -17.97 -15.49 -13.75
N GLU A 1030 -18.01 -14.40 -12.98
CA GLU A 1030 -17.16 -14.20 -11.79
C GLU A 1030 -17.74 -14.86 -10.53
N GLY A 1031 -18.94 -15.47 -10.62
CA GLY A 1031 -19.60 -16.16 -9.52
C GLY A 1031 -20.34 -15.24 -8.54
N LYS A 1032 -20.61 -13.98 -8.88
CA LYS A 1032 -21.44 -13.08 -8.05
C LYS A 1032 -22.90 -13.55 -8.00
N LEU A 1033 -23.55 -13.35 -6.87
CA LEU A 1033 -25.01 -13.53 -6.75
C LEU A 1033 -25.70 -12.26 -7.25
N LEU A 1034 -26.52 -12.41 -8.30
CA LEU A 1034 -27.40 -11.35 -8.78
C LEU A 1034 -28.79 -11.53 -8.17
N GLN A 1035 -29.39 -10.44 -7.71
CA GLN A 1035 -30.73 -10.40 -7.12
C GLN A 1035 -31.72 -9.77 -8.11
N ALA A 1036 -33.02 -9.90 -7.85
CA ALA A 1036 -34.06 -9.31 -8.70
C ALA A 1036 -33.87 -7.79 -8.91
N VAL A 1037 -33.42 -7.07 -7.87
CA VAL A 1037 -33.14 -5.63 -7.91
C VAL A 1037 -32.02 -5.23 -8.87
N ASP A 1038 -31.13 -6.16 -9.24
CA ASP A 1038 -30.06 -5.88 -10.22
C ASP A 1038 -30.60 -5.81 -11.66
N PHE A 1039 -31.88 -6.18 -11.87
CA PHE A 1039 -32.56 -6.17 -13.16
C PHE A 1039 -33.74 -5.18 -13.22
N GLU A 1040 -33.96 -4.40 -12.15
CA GLU A 1040 -34.97 -3.33 -12.12
C GLU A 1040 -34.36 -2.04 -12.71
N GLU A 1041 -34.90 -1.58 -13.85
CA GLU A 1041 -34.51 -0.31 -14.51
C GLU A 1041 -35.09 0.92 -13.81
#